data_AF-A0A1B7W8C2-F1
#
_entry.id   AF-A0A1B7W8C2-F1
#
_cell.length_a   1.000
_cell.length_b   1.000
_cell.length_c   1.000
_cell.angle_alpha   90.00
_cell.angle_beta   90.00
_cell.angle_gamma   90.00
#
_symmetry.space_group_name_H-M   'P 1'
#
loop_
_entity.id
_entity.type
_entity.pdbx_description
1 polymer ?
#
loop_
_entity_poly.entity_id
_entity_poly.type
_entity_poly.pdbx_seq_one_letter_code
_entity_poly.pdbx_strand_id
1 'polypeptide(L)'
;ESLLPRESGSKEVDAALLSIISYPAFAVKDEALRERTFKEIISKLEGKYGCKRFLRDGHQTVLEDTERLHYEPGELKQFEHIECEWPLFFTYLVLDGLFRGEQAQVQKYQELLKSLLVEQNGLQLLPEVYYVPEENIEAEKLDPQSQLRLPNENIPLVWAQSLYYLGEMLSEGLISLGDIDPLGRHLNVGKNRSALVQIALIAEDEALQTQLEVYGIETQTPTQIAPIQIRKSEELSQIYTQIGRNDQLGLTGRPLRRLRSLTISRFFRIREQTVVFLPSFLDSQQFYLTLDYHFLVDQIRGELAYIQKYWSDLGRPTLTLMITRTMLETGSEALLELMQELKDGICHGVQVKLGKLNQLMLTAAIQRIDFLSDTELSQSSVINQRIRCYYLASNLEKSWSLGHTQEFQMECETNLDLLLEYLRSSENIYEQIELLQTLTRLQGLEFDTGYAGPTNAVTVADLLDEVYTKAGDLGLWAVVRRAAGLRQMLDIGLSDAITSILVQGKQIAVGRAYSQASLIVVPISGNEITEKINNFCREDIRDRVLTQEILIYLGVLIKSEPELFRGFLTLRVGYLILLITSDIAREFILTQDEAYEQLMQLSPFEVKMRLRQVLTGYSGVSNLLRQQESLHVKQKESDIAWVVLPVISEETEVPLDGWRRFRQREGALNRVPKDFFKQVWLLMQHCKGLVIGDKLERRNRLESEVMLSEMTAGERNFALLVEHLLNKIEAPEYRQVNVEALMELATIVANNPKLQIEEYMVLDVLIGHAVRLAWLENHPHRRDYYDEDKATAWPSFYNSSPQDCANYILKAFRFLTEFVQDI
;
A
#
# COMPACT_ATOMS: atom_id res chain seq x y z
N GLU A 1 13.91 10.50 6.50
CA GLU A 1 14.56 10.72 5.19
C GLU A 1 14.31 9.50 4.31
N SER A 2 14.50 9.59 3.00
CA SER A 2 14.46 8.41 2.13
C SER A 2 15.66 7.51 2.40
N LEU A 3 15.56 6.22 2.10
CA LEU A 3 16.75 5.35 2.11
C LEU A 3 17.80 5.88 1.13
N LEU A 4 19.06 5.73 1.52
CA LEU A 4 20.17 5.98 0.60
C LEU A 4 20.11 4.97 -0.55
N PRO A 5 20.47 5.40 -1.78
CA PRO A 5 20.47 4.50 -2.92
C PRO A 5 21.39 3.31 -2.64
N ARG A 6 20.92 2.11 -2.99
CA ARG A 6 21.72 0.90 -2.96
C ARG A 6 21.86 0.40 -4.38
N GLU A 7 23.05 -0.05 -4.74
CA GLU A 7 23.27 -0.68 -6.04
C GLU A 7 22.39 -1.94 -6.21
N SER A 8 22.18 -2.70 -5.13
CA SER A 8 21.25 -3.83 -5.08
C SER A 8 20.63 -4.00 -3.69
N GLY A 9 19.39 -4.50 -3.64
CA GLY A 9 18.71 -4.85 -2.38
C GLY A 9 19.41 -5.95 -1.56
N SER A 10 20.38 -6.64 -2.16
CA SER A 10 21.20 -7.69 -1.54
C SER A 10 22.47 -7.19 -0.83
N LYS A 11 22.83 -5.91 -0.98
CA LYS A 11 24.09 -5.34 -0.49
C LYS A 11 23.88 -4.46 0.75
N GLU A 12 24.82 -4.52 1.68
CA GLU A 12 24.75 -3.79 2.95
C GLU A 12 25.10 -2.30 2.80
N VAL A 13 26.24 -2.01 2.16
CA VAL A 13 26.79 -0.65 1.96
C VAL A 13 27.61 -0.59 0.67
N ASP A 14 27.69 0.60 0.06
CA ASP A 14 28.41 0.87 -1.18
C ASP A 14 29.26 2.15 -1.03
N ALA A 15 30.50 2.14 -1.53
CA ALA A 15 31.42 3.28 -1.46
C ALA A 15 30.99 4.47 -2.33
N ALA A 16 30.19 4.26 -3.38
CA ALA A 16 29.59 5.31 -4.20
C ALA A 16 28.68 6.23 -3.38
N LEU A 17 28.21 5.79 -2.20
CA LEU A 17 27.49 6.64 -1.25
C LEU A 17 28.32 7.85 -0.79
N LEU A 18 29.66 7.82 -0.89
CA LEU A 18 30.50 9.01 -0.68
C LEU A 18 30.07 10.18 -1.58
N SER A 19 29.70 9.90 -2.83
CA SER A 19 29.22 10.92 -3.78
C SER A 19 27.84 11.50 -3.42
N ILE A 20 27.09 10.81 -2.56
CA ILE A 20 25.74 11.16 -2.09
C ILE A 20 25.80 11.94 -0.78
N ILE A 21 26.58 11.45 0.19
CA ILE A 21 26.74 12.07 1.51
C ILE A 21 27.71 13.26 1.49
N SER A 22 28.48 13.40 0.41
CA SER A 22 29.48 14.45 0.20
C SER A 22 29.43 14.98 -1.24
N TYR A 23 30.56 15.50 -1.74
CA TYR A 23 30.70 16.00 -3.10
C TYR A 23 30.46 14.88 -4.13
N PRO A 24 29.65 15.12 -5.18
CA PRO A 24 29.06 16.41 -5.56
C PRO A 24 27.63 16.65 -5.07
N ALA A 25 26.94 15.65 -4.53
CA ALA A 25 25.49 15.72 -4.34
C ALA A 25 25.08 16.47 -3.07
N PHE A 26 25.75 16.21 -1.94
CA PHE A 26 25.36 16.69 -0.61
C PHE A 26 23.88 16.43 -0.30
N ALA A 27 23.38 15.25 -0.68
CA ALA A 27 21.96 14.92 -0.65
C ALA A 27 21.46 14.59 0.77
N VAL A 28 22.36 14.19 1.67
CA VAL A 28 22.04 13.84 3.06
C VAL A 28 22.21 15.06 3.95
N LYS A 29 21.10 15.54 4.54
CA LYS A 29 21.11 16.70 5.43
C LYS A 29 21.30 16.31 6.88
N ASP A 30 20.81 15.14 7.29
CA ASP A 30 21.03 14.59 8.62
C ASP A 30 22.51 14.21 8.83
N GLU A 31 23.19 14.97 9.68
CA GLU A 31 24.58 14.77 10.04
C GLU A 31 24.83 13.40 10.70
N ALA A 32 23.90 12.91 11.52
CA ALA A 32 24.03 11.61 12.19
C ALA A 32 23.91 10.45 11.20
N LEU A 33 23.03 10.57 10.19
CA LEU A 33 22.92 9.57 9.12
C LEU A 33 24.17 9.59 8.23
N ARG A 34 24.64 10.78 7.87
CA ARG A 34 25.87 10.99 7.08
C ARG A 34 27.08 10.37 7.78
N GLU A 35 27.31 10.69 9.05
CA GLU A 35 28.43 10.17 9.83
C GLU A 35 28.38 8.65 10.00
N ARG A 36 27.19 8.10 10.23
CA ARG A 36 27.01 6.64 10.30
C ARG A 36 27.36 5.98 8.98
N THR A 37 26.89 6.54 7.87
CA THR A 37 27.15 6.04 6.52
C THR A 37 28.64 6.10 6.20
N PHE A 38 29.29 7.23 6.49
CA PHE A 38 30.73 7.39 6.33
C PHE A 38 31.50 6.32 7.11
N LYS A 39 31.18 6.13 8.40
CA LYS A 39 31.84 5.12 9.25
C LYS A 39 31.62 3.68 8.76
N GLU A 40 30.44 3.35 8.25
CA GLU A 40 30.16 2.04 7.65
C GLU A 40 31.00 1.81 6.39
N ILE A 41 31.10 2.81 5.50
CA ILE A 41 31.93 2.73 4.28
C ILE A 41 33.40 2.52 4.67
N ILE A 42 33.92 3.37 5.55
CA ILE A 42 35.32 3.30 5.99
C ILE A 42 35.62 1.96 6.68
N SER A 43 34.78 1.54 7.63
CA SER A 43 35.06 0.31 8.40
C SER A 43 34.94 -0.98 7.58
N LYS A 44 34.08 -1.03 6.56
CA LYS A 44 33.84 -2.25 5.75
C LYS A 44 34.57 -2.27 4.42
N LEU A 45 34.80 -1.12 3.80
CA LEU A 45 35.23 -1.02 2.40
C LEU A 45 36.62 -0.40 2.23
N GLU A 46 37.17 0.33 3.21
CA GLU A 46 38.53 0.89 3.11
C GLU A 46 39.59 -0.23 3.08
N GLY A 47 40.47 -0.17 2.09
CA GLY A 47 41.66 -0.99 1.96
C GLY A 47 42.93 -0.14 1.89
N LYS A 48 44.05 -0.74 1.49
CA LYS A 48 45.34 -0.04 1.42
C LYS A 48 45.51 0.83 0.16
N TYR A 49 44.83 0.45 -0.91
CA TYR A 49 44.95 1.02 -2.25
C TYR A 49 43.68 1.77 -2.70
N GLY A 50 42.66 1.84 -1.86
CA GLY A 50 41.39 2.49 -2.17
C GLY A 50 40.25 1.93 -1.33
N CYS A 51 39.02 2.14 -1.79
CA CYS A 51 37.87 1.41 -1.25
C CYS A 51 37.40 0.34 -2.23
N LYS A 52 36.87 -0.77 -1.70
CA LYS A 52 36.03 -1.71 -2.46
C LYS A 52 34.73 -0.98 -2.84
N ARG A 53 34.12 -1.31 -3.99
CA ARG A 53 32.81 -0.72 -4.34
C ARG A 53 31.74 -1.16 -3.35
N PHE A 54 31.64 -2.46 -3.11
CA PHE A 54 30.80 -3.08 -2.10
C PHE A 54 31.39 -4.46 -1.72
N LEU A 55 30.89 -5.08 -0.65
CA LEU A 55 31.38 -6.39 -0.22
C LEU A 55 31.03 -7.48 -1.25
N ARG A 56 31.98 -8.41 -1.46
CA ARG A 56 31.84 -9.52 -2.41
C ARG A 56 31.62 -9.05 -3.84
N ASP A 57 32.32 -7.99 -4.22
CA ASP A 57 32.39 -7.50 -5.58
C ASP A 57 33.45 -8.28 -6.36
N GLY A 58 33.00 -9.00 -7.39
CA GLY A 58 33.88 -9.78 -8.26
C GLY A 58 34.49 -8.98 -9.40
N HIS A 59 34.08 -7.73 -9.59
CA HIS A 59 34.45 -6.99 -10.80
C HIS A 59 35.94 -6.71 -10.92
N GLN A 60 36.49 -7.03 -12.08
CA GLN A 60 37.90 -6.98 -12.43
C GLN A 60 38.80 -7.80 -11.48
N THR A 61 38.24 -8.73 -10.72
CA THR A 61 39.03 -9.73 -9.99
C THR A 61 39.49 -10.81 -10.96
N VAL A 62 40.62 -11.46 -10.67
CA VAL A 62 41.17 -12.52 -11.53
C VAL A 62 40.22 -13.74 -11.64
N LEU A 63 39.34 -13.94 -10.64
CA LEU A 63 38.34 -15.01 -10.63
C LEU A 63 37.05 -14.64 -11.38
N GLU A 64 36.91 -13.42 -11.87
CA GLU A 64 35.72 -12.98 -12.60
C GLU A 64 35.65 -13.65 -13.97
N ASP A 65 34.53 -14.29 -14.28
CA ASP A 65 34.23 -14.71 -15.64
C ASP A 65 33.61 -13.54 -16.43
N THR A 66 34.47 -12.86 -17.18
CA THR A 66 34.09 -11.68 -17.99
C THR A 66 33.21 -12.00 -19.22
N GLU A 67 33.00 -13.28 -19.55
CA GLU A 67 32.11 -13.69 -20.65
C GLU A 67 30.62 -13.71 -20.24
N ARG A 68 30.31 -13.63 -18.93
CA ARG A 68 28.96 -13.73 -18.38
C ARG A 68 28.44 -12.39 -17.85
N LEU A 69 27.15 -12.14 -18.09
CA LEU A 69 26.47 -10.91 -17.66
C LEU A 69 26.02 -10.93 -16.18
N HIS A 70 25.87 -12.13 -15.60
CA HIS A 70 25.37 -12.36 -14.25
C HIS A 70 26.18 -13.45 -13.54
N TYR A 71 26.40 -13.28 -12.23
CA TYR A 71 27.04 -14.26 -11.37
C TYR A 71 26.11 -15.44 -11.06
N GLU A 72 26.68 -16.63 -10.92
CA GLU A 72 26.00 -17.85 -10.48
C GLU A 72 25.68 -17.83 -8.98
N PRO A 73 24.64 -18.57 -8.52
CA PRO A 73 24.34 -18.70 -7.10
C PRO A 73 25.55 -19.20 -6.30
N GLY A 74 26.04 -18.36 -5.38
CA GLY A 74 27.19 -18.67 -4.51
C GLY A 74 28.55 -18.19 -5.02
N GLU A 75 28.66 -17.72 -6.27
CA GLU A 75 29.91 -17.20 -6.86
C GLU A 75 30.42 -15.97 -6.11
N LEU A 76 29.51 -15.10 -5.63
CA LEU A 76 29.87 -13.92 -4.83
C LEU A 76 30.74 -14.25 -3.60
N LYS A 77 30.58 -15.44 -3.00
CA LYS A 77 31.39 -15.84 -1.85
C LYS A 77 32.87 -16.03 -2.22
N GLN A 78 33.18 -16.32 -3.48
CA GLN A 78 34.55 -16.55 -3.94
C GLN A 78 35.38 -15.26 -4.00
N PHE A 79 34.71 -14.11 -4.15
CA PHE A 79 35.33 -12.79 -4.21
C PHE A 79 35.56 -12.16 -2.83
N GLU A 80 35.01 -12.77 -1.77
CA GLU A 80 35.17 -12.30 -0.41
C GLU A 80 36.68 -12.18 -0.07
N HIS A 81 37.07 -10.99 0.41
CA HIS A 81 38.44 -10.58 0.75
C HIS A 81 39.38 -10.25 -0.42
N ILE A 82 39.08 -10.66 -1.65
CA ILE A 82 39.92 -10.37 -2.83
C ILE A 82 39.34 -9.26 -3.72
N GLU A 83 38.27 -8.60 -3.29
CA GLU A 83 37.60 -7.55 -4.06
C GLU A 83 38.59 -6.44 -4.45
N CYS A 84 38.52 -5.95 -5.69
CA CYS A 84 39.38 -4.87 -6.18
C CYS A 84 39.22 -3.58 -5.37
N GLU A 85 40.34 -2.88 -5.17
CA GLU A 85 40.36 -1.60 -4.45
C GLU A 85 40.50 -0.44 -5.43
N TRP A 86 39.66 0.57 -5.29
CA TRP A 86 39.55 1.68 -6.23
C TRP A 86 40.12 2.96 -5.62
N PRO A 87 41.25 3.49 -6.15
CA PRO A 87 41.81 4.78 -5.70
C PRO A 87 40.84 5.96 -5.85
N LEU A 88 39.87 5.83 -6.77
CA LEU A 88 38.77 6.78 -6.98
C LEU A 88 38.13 7.20 -5.65
N PHE A 89 37.85 6.29 -4.73
CA PHE A 89 37.15 6.63 -3.49
C PHE A 89 38.01 7.45 -2.52
N PHE A 90 39.34 7.30 -2.56
CA PHE A 90 40.22 8.20 -1.80
C PHE A 90 40.14 9.63 -2.31
N THR A 91 39.95 9.84 -3.62
CA THR A 91 39.74 11.20 -4.16
C THR A 91 38.46 11.84 -3.62
N TYR A 92 37.38 11.05 -3.46
CA TYR A 92 36.15 11.50 -2.78
C TYR A 92 36.41 11.85 -1.31
N LEU A 93 37.24 11.09 -0.59
CA LEU A 93 37.57 11.35 0.81
C LEU A 93 38.44 12.60 0.99
N VAL A 94 39.33 12.91 0.05
CA VAL A 94 40.05 14.20 0.01
C VAL A 94 39.06 15.35 -0.16
N LEU A 95 38.18 15.26 -1.17
CA LEU A 95 37.17 16.30 -1.41
C LEU A 95 36.23 16.47 -0.22
N ASP A 96 35.79 15.37 0.40
CA ASP A 96 35.00 15.41 1.62
C ASP A 96 35.70 16.17 2.76
N GLY A 97 36.98 15.88 2.98
CA GLY A 97 37.79 16.58 3.98
C GLY A 97 37.92 18.07 3.67
N LEU A 98 38.10 18.44 2.39
CA LEU A 98 38.20 19.83 1.95
C LEU A 98 36.90 20.60 2.19
N PHE A 99 35.74 20.03 1.82
CA PHE A 99 34.43 20.66 2.04
C PHE A 99 34.08 20.79 3.52
N ARG A 100 34.60 19.92 4.38
CA ARG A 100 34.39 19.95 5.84
C ARG A 100 35.44 20.75 6.61
N GLY A 101 36.54 21.13 5.97
CA GLY A 101 37.69 21.75 6.62
C GLY A 101 38.50 20.80 7.51
N GLU A 102 38.38 19.49 7.31
CA GLU A 102 39.07 18.46 8.09
C GLU A 102 40.47 18.17 7.54
N GLN A 103 41.43 19.02 7.92
CA GLN A 103 42.80 18.97 7.38
C GLN A 103 43.52 17.64 7.61
N ALA A 104 43.27 16.96 8.74
CA ALA A 104 43.87 15.66 9.03
C ALA A 104 43.40 14.57 8.05
N GLN A 105 42.12 14.60 7.66
CA GLN A 105 41.56 13.68 6.67
C GLN A 105 42.17 13.94 5.29
N VAL A 106 42.25 15.22 4.89
CA VAL A 106 42.83 15.65 3.62
C VAL A 106 44.27 15.15 3.50
N GLN A 107 45.10 15.41 4.51
CA GLN A 107 46.51 14.98 4.53
C GLN A 107 46.65 13.46 4.43
N LYS A 108 45.89 12.69 5.25
CA LYS A 108 45.91 11.22 5.23
C LYS A 108 45.68 10.69 3.81
N TYR A 109 44.60 11.10 3.16
CA TYR A 109 44.23 10.54 1.85
C TYR A 109 45.07 11.10 0.70
N GLN A 110 45.60 12.32 0.80
CA GLN A 110 46.60 12.82 -0.17
C GLN A 110 47.90 12.02 -0.12
N GLU A 111 48.40 11.67 1.07
CA GLU A 111 49.59 10.83 1.21
C GLU A 111 49.36 9.43 0.66
N LEU A 112 48.21 8.82 0.96
CA LEU A 112 47.82 7.53 0.40
C LEU A 112 47.74 7.61 -1.13
N LEU A 113 47.03 8.59 -1.70
CA LEU A 113 46.94 8.76 -3.16
C LEU A 113 48.30 8.95 -3.83
N LYS A 114 49.21 9.71 -3.22
CA LYS A 114 50.59 9.89 -3.74
C LYS A 114 51.34 8.57 -3.85
N SER A 115 51.10 7.63 -2.94
CA SER A 115 51.72 6.29 -2.99
C SER A 115 51.11 5.36 -4.06
N LEU A 116 49.96 5.72 -4.62
CA LEU A 116 49.21 4.94 -5.61
C LEU A 116 49.34 5.47 -7.04
N LEU A 117 50.17 6.49 -7.26
CA LEU A 117 50.43 7.01 -8.60
C LEU A 117 51.36 6.07 -9.36
N VAL A 118 51.03 5.83 -10.62
CA VAL A 118 51.84 5.06 -11.55
C VAL A 118 52.41 6.01 -12.59
N GLU A 119 53.73 5.98 -12.79
CA GLU A 119 54.38 6.83 -13.78
C GLU A 119 54.17 6.26 -15.20
N GLN A 120 53.58 7.07 -16.09
CA GLN A 120 53.54 6.79 -17.52
C GLN A 120 53.90 8.04 -18.31
N ASN A 121 54.86 7.92 -19.24
CA ASN A 121 55.32 9.03 -20.10
C ASN A 121 55.70 10.31 -19.31
N GLY A 122 56.27 10.15 -18.11
CA GLY A 122 56.66 11.26 -17.23
C GLY A 122 55.49 11.91 -16.46
N LEU A 123 54.28 11.37 -16.54
CA LEU A 123 53.11 11.80 -15.78
C LEU A 123 52.80 10.79 -14.67
N GLN A 124 52.44 11.30 -13.49
CA GLN A 124 51.96 10.51 -12.36
C GLN A 124 50.45 10.33 -12.47
N LEU A 125 49.98 9.10 -12.67
CA LEU A 125 48.61 8.79 -13.05
C LEU A 125 47.97 7.78 -12.10
N LEU A 126 46.68 7.97 -11.80
CA LEU A 126 45.90 7.03 -10.98
C LEU A 126 45.30 5.90 -11.83
N PRO A 127 45.52 4.62 -11.47
CA PRO A 127 44.86 3.49 -12.12
C PRO A 127 43.37 3.42 -11.74
N GLU A 128 42.60 2.63 -12.50
CA GLU A 128 41.19 2.35 -12.18
C GLU A 128 41.06 1.49 -10.92
N VAL A 129 41.80 0.38 -10.86
CA VAL A 129 41.77 -0.55 -9.71
C VAL A 129 43.14 -1.13 -9.37
N TYR A 130 43.23 -1.60 -8.12
CA TYR A 130 44.26 -2.49 -7.63
C TYR A 130 43.67 -3.88 -7.31
N TYR A 131 44.13 -4.89 -8.05
CA TYR A 131 43.65 -6.28 -7.95
C TYR A 131 44.68 -7.20 -7.27
N VAL A 132 44.21 -8.33 -6.74
CA VAL A 132 45.06 -9.38 -6.15
C VAL A 132 45.52 -10.33 -7.27
N PRO A 133 46.84 -10.51 -7.50
CA PRO A 133 47.35 -11.46 -8.48
C PRO A 133 46.95 -12.91 -8.18
N GLU A 134 46.83 -13.74 -9.22
CA GLU A 134 46.33 -15.12 -9.13
C GLU A 134 47.08 -15.95 -8.08
N GLU A 135 48.41 -15.82 -8.06
CA GLU A 135 49.31 -16.51 -7.14
C GLU A 135 49.10 -16.17 -5.66
N ASN A 136 48.47 -15.02 -5.37
CA ASN A 136 48.32 -14.47 -4.02
C ASN A 136 46.89 -14.59 -3.47
N ILE A 137 45.93 -15.07 -4.27
CA ILE A 137 44.52 -15.14 -3.90
C ILE A 137 44.29 -15.93 -2.61
N GLU A 138 44.86 -17.13 -2.51
CA GLU A 138 44.62 -17.99 -1.35
C GLU A 138 45.26 -17.43 -0.07
N ALA A 139 46.40 -16.77 -0.19
CA ALA A 139 47.05 -16.10 0.95
C ALA A 139 46.23 -14.88 1.42
N GLU A 140 45.72 -14.07 0.49
CA GLU A 140 44.85 -12.92 0.81
C GLU A 140 43.52 -13.36 1.45
N LYS A 141 42.94 -14.48 1.02
CA LYS A 141 41.72 -15.02 1.65
C LYS A 141 41.93 -15.49 3.09
N LEU A 142 43.11 -16.00 3.41
CA LEU A 142 43.47 -16.47 4.75
C LEU A 142 43.79 -15.31 5.70
N ASP A 143 44.49 -14.29 5.21
CA ASP A 143 44.85 -13.08 5.96
C ASP A 143 44.56 -11.83 5.12
N PRO A 144 43.35 -11.26 5.21
CA PRO A 144 42.93 -10.13 4.37
C PRO A 144 43.83 -8.90 4.52
N GLN A 145 44.06 -8.18 3.41
CA GLN A 145 44.96 -7.03 3.31
C GLN A 145 46.45 -7.37 3.56
N SER A 146 46.86 -8.63 3.47
CA SER A 146 48.25 -9.05 3.68
C SER A 146 49.09 -8.98 2.40
N GLN A 147 48.48 -9.18 1.23
CA GLN A 147 49.18 -9.31 -0.05
C GLN A 147 49.33 -7.99 -0.80
N LEU A 148 50.35 -7.93 -1.67
CA LEU A 148 50.55 -6.80 -2.57
C LEU A 148 49.52 -6.87 -3.71
N ARG A 149 48.88 -5.73 -4.00
CA ARG A 149 47.98 -5.58 -5.14
C ARG A 149 48.65 -4.84 -6.30
N LEU A 150 48.29 -5.18 -7.52
CA LEU A 150 48.84 -4.59 -8.74
C LEU A 150 47.80 -3.69 -9.43
N PRO A 151 48.23 -2.58 -10.05
CA PRO A 151 47.33 -1.73 -10.83
C PRO A 151 46.89 -2.47 -12.10
N ASN A 152 45.66 -2.22 -12.56
CA ASN A 152 45.18 -2.72 -13.85
C ASN A 152 45.77 -1.92 -15.03
N GLU A 153 45.43 -2.31 -16.26
CA GLU A 153 45.93 -1.66 -17.48
C GLU A 153 45.32 -0.28 -17.74
N ASN A 154 44.17 0.05 -17.13
CA ASN A 154 43.45 1.30 -17.33
C ASN A 154 44.07 2.45 -16.52
N ILE A 155 45.12 3.05 -17.08
CA ILE A 155 45.88 4.14 -16.46
C ILE A 155 46.01 5.31 -17.47
N PRO A 156 45.50 6.52 -17.15
CA PRO A 156 44.73 6.86 -15.96
C PRO A 156 43.26 6.45 -16.10
N LEU A 157 42.61 6.15 -14.98
CA LEU A 157 41.17 6.31 -14.91
C LEU A 157 40.85 7.82 -14.94
N VAL A 158 40.36 8.31 -16.08
CA VAL A 158 40.07 9.74 -16.30
C VAL A 158 39.20 10.33 -15.19
N TRP A 159 38.23 9.56 -14.67
CA TRP A 159 37.38 9.99 -13.56
C TRP A 159 38.18 10.24 -12.27
N ALA A 160 38.96 9.25 -11.80
CA ALA A 160 39.79 9.40 -10.60
C ALA A 160 40.83 10.50 -10.79
N GLN A 161 41.48 10.56 -11.95
CA GLN A 161 42.48 11.57 -12.25
C GLN A 161 41.90 13.00 -12.21
N SER A 162 40.67 13.18 -12.70
CA SER A 162 39.99 14.49 -12.69
C SER A 162 39.67 14.94 -11.26
N LEU A 163 39.17 14.03 -10.41
CA LEU A 163 38.88 14.34 -9.00
C LEU A 163 40.15 14.56 -8.17
N TYR A 164 41.23 13.83 -8.49
CA TYR A 164 42.54 14.05 -7.89
C TYR A 164 43.07 15.46 -8.17
N TYR A 165 43.10 15.88 -9.44
CA TYR A 165 43.50 17.25 -9.79
C TYR A 165 42.57 18.30 -9.21
N LEU A 166 41.26 18.03 -9.13
CA LEU A 166 40.33 18.92 -8.46
C LEU A 166 40.68 19.10 -6.98
N GLY A 167 41.00 18.01 -6.28
CA GLY A 167 41.47 18.02 -4.89
C GLY A 167 42.75 18.83 -4.72
N GLU A 168 43.76 18.62 -5.56
CA GLU A 168 45.02 19.36 -5.51
C GLU A 168 44.81 20.86 -5.76
N MET A 169 44.02 21.24 -6.79
CA MET A 169 43.74 22.66 -7.08
C MET A 169 43.02 23.36 -5.91
N LEU A 170 42.13 22.67 -5.21
CA LEU A 170 41.47 23.18 -4.01
C LEU A 170 42.44 23.30 -2.82
N SER A 171 43.26 22.28 -2.60
CA SER A 171 44.27 22.28 -1.53
C SER A 171 45.33 23.38 -1.72
N GLU A 172 45.73 23.64 -2.96
CA GLU A 172 46.69 24.70 -3.32
C GLU A 172 46.03 26.10 -3.38
N GLY A 173 44.71 26.19 -3.27
CA GLY A 173 43.97 27.45 -3.34
C GLY A 173 43.94 28.08 -4.73
N LEU A 174 44.15 27.29 -5.79
CA LEU A 174 44.01 27.72 -7.19
C LEU A 174 42.55 27.97 -7.56
N ILE A 175 41.62 27.26 -6.92
CA ILE A 175 40.17 27.45 -7.00
C ILE A 175 39.57 27.41 -5.59
N SER A 176 38.38 27.98 -5.44
CA SER A 176 37.61 27.98 -4.18
C SER A 176 36.47 26.96 -4.22
N LEU A 177 35.96 26.56 -3.04
CA LEU A 177 34.80 25.66 -2.95
C LEU A 177 33.55 26.23 -3.66
N GLY A 178 33.39 27.55 -3.68
CA GLY A 178 32.27 28.22 -4.34
C GLY A 178 32.31 28.11 -5.87
N ASP A 179 33.47 27.86 -6.46
CA ASP A 179 33.63 27.68 -7.90
C ASP A 179 33.05 26.34 -8.38
N ILE A 180 33.02 25.33 -7.49
CA ILE A 180 32.53 23.97 -7.79
C ILE A 180 31.17 23.65 -7.16
N ASP A 181 30.78 24.37 -6.10
CA ASP A 181 29.43 24.34 -5.51
C ASP A 181 28.85 25.77 -5.40
N PRO A 182 28.49 26.41 -6.53
CA PRO A 182 27.99 27.78 -6.55
C PRO A 182 26.62 27.94 -5.86
N LEU A 183 25.91 26.83 -5.62
CA LEU A 183 24.63 26.81 -4.92
C LEU A 183 24.79 26.64 -3.41
N GLY A 184 26.00 26.41 -2.92
CA GLY A 184 26.29 26.17 -1.50
C GLY A 184 25.49 24.98 -0.94
N ARG A 185 25.33 23.91 -1.73
CA ARG A 185 24.63 22.70 -1.30
C ARG A 185 25.27 22.08 -0.06
N HIS A 186 26.60 22.05 0.02
CA HIS A 186 27.34 21.52 1.16
C HIS A 186 26.98 22.24 2.48
N LEU A 187 26.60 23.51 2.42
CA LEU A 187 26.22 24.31 3.59
C LEU A 187 24.85 23.95 4.17
N ASN A 188 24.09 23.03 3.56
CA ASN A 188 22.78 22.61 4.05
C ASN A 188 22.82 21.40 4.99
N VAL A 189 23.95 20.69 5.07
CA VAL A 189 24.14 19.59 6.02
C VAL A 189 24.06 20.15 7.45
N GLY A 190 23.30 19.50 8.33
CA GLY A 190 23.06 19.94 9.71
C GLY A 190 22.14 21.16 9.87
N LYS A 191 21.68 21.80 8.77
CA LYS A 191 20.76 22.95 8.85
C LYS A 191 19.29 22.51 8.84
N ASN A 192 18.61 22.71 9.96
CA ASN A 192 17.16 22.68 10.03
C ASN A 192 16.59 24.06 9.72
N ARG A 193 16.05 24.23 8.50
CA ARG A 193 15.23 25.40 8.17
C ARG A 193 13.79 25.10 8.58
N SER A 194 13.23 25.89 9.48
CA SER A 194 11.81 25.84 9.81
C SER A 194 11.13 27.03 9.16
N ALA A 195 10.44 26.80 8.03
CA ALA A 195 9.68 27.86 7.40
C ALA A 195 8.43 28.20 8.23
N LEU A 196 8.15 29.50 8.37
CA LEU A 196 6.87 29.98 8.90
C LEU A 196 5.80 29.81 7.82
N VAL A 197 4.83 28.93 8.04
CA VAL A 197 3.77 28.64 7.06
C VAL A 197 2.66 29.67 7.18
N GLN A 198 2.32 30.33 6.08
CA GLN A 198 1.23 31.30 6.02
C GLN A 198 -0.06 30.59 5.60
N ILE A 199 -1.18 30.95 6.21
CA ILE A 199 -2.47 30.32 5.92
C ILE A 199 -3.52 31.40 5.67
N ALA A 200 -4.28 31.24 4.60
CA ALA A 200 -5.48 32.03 4.31
C ALA A 200 -6.71 31.13 4.33
N LEU A 201 -7.70 31.48 5.15
CA LEU A 201 -9.00 30.82 5.21
C LEU A 201 -10.01 31.60 4.37
N ILE A 202 -10.67 30.91 3.45
CA ILE A 202 -11.64 31.49 2.52
C ILE A 202 -13.00 30.86 2.78
N ALA A 203 -14.00 31.67 3.12
CA ALA A 203 -15.38 31.21 3.24
C ALA A 203 -16.03 31.20 1.86
N GLU A 204 -16.84 30.18 1.55
CA GLU A 204 -17.52 30.09 0.24
C GLU A 204 -18.48 31.26 -0.03
N ASP A 205 -19.14 31.77 1.01
CA ASP A 205 -20.10 32.87 0.93
C ASP A 205 -20.05 33.77 2.19
N GLU A 206 -20.76 34.91 2.13
CA GLU A 206 -20.81 35.89 3.22
C GLU A 206 -21.56 35.36 4.47
N ALA A 207 -22.51 34.44 4.30
CA ALA A 207 -23.26 33.86 5.42
C ALA A 207 -22.35 32.98 6.29
N LEU A 208 -21.56 32.12 5.66
CA LEU A 208 -20.55 31.31 6.32
C LEU A 208 -19.45 32.16 6.96
N GLN A 209 -19.03 33.24 6.28
CA GLN A 209 -18.08 34.20 6.87
C GLN A 209 -18.60 34.77 8.19
N THR A 210 -19.87 35.22 8.23
CA THR A 210 -20.49 35.74 9.46
C THR A 210 -20.58 34.65 10.53
N GLN A 211 -20.90 33.41 10.16
CA GLN A 211 -20.95 32.29 11.11
C GLN A 211 -19.58 32.02 11.75
N LEU A 212 -18.50 32.01 10.95
CA LEU A 212 -17.13 31.80 11.45
C LEU A 212 -16.63 32.98 12.30
N GLU A 213 -17.09 34.21 12.01
CA GLU A 213 -16.76 35.40 12.79
C GLU A 213 -17.28 35.30 14.23
N VAL A 214 -18.42 34.63 14.47
CA VAL A 214 -18.94 34.36 15.84
C VAL A 214 -17.94 33.57 16.67
N TYR A 215 -17.18 32.67 16.05
CA TYR A 215 -16.10 31.90 16.70
C TYR A 215 -14.76 32.66 16.72
N GLY A 216 -14.76 33.92 16.29
CA GLY A 216 -13.57 34.78 16.22
C GLY A 216 -12.56 34.35 15.16
N ILE A 217 -13.02 33.66 14.11
CA ILE A 217 -12.18 33.18 13.00
C ILE A 217 -12.33 34.15 11.82
N GLU A 218 -11.26 34.87 11.48
CA GLU A 218 -11.25 35.81 10.37
C GLU A 218 -11.08 35.07 9.04
N THR A 219 -12.03 35.24 8.12
CA THR A 219 -12.01 34.66 6.77
C THR A 219 -12.27 35.73 5.70
N GLN A 220 -12.06 35.41 4.42
CA GLN A 220 -12.43 36.26 3.29
C GLN A 220 -13.30 35.47 2.31
N THR A 221 -14.14 36.14 1.52
CA THR A 221 -14.89 35.49 0.42
C THR A 221 -14.18 35.63 -0.93
N PRO A 222 -14.46 34.77 -1.93
CA PRO A 222 -13.92 34.89 -3.28
C PRO A 222 -14.16 36.27 -3.93
N THR A 223 -15.26 36.95 -3.58
CA THR A 223 -15.57 38.30 -4.07
C THR A 223 -14.69 39.38 -3.42
N GLN A 224 -14.37 39.24 -2.14
CA GLN A 224 -13.54 40.19 -1.38
C GLN A 224 -12.05 40.16 -1.74
N ILE A 225 -11.56 39.05 -2.27
CA ILE A 225 -10.13 38.86 -2.62
C ILE A 225 -9.78 39.25 -4.05
N ALA A 226 -10.78 39.60 -4.88
CA ALA A 226 -10.55 40.06 -6.25
C ALA A 226 -9.52 41.23 -6.26
N PRO A 227 -8.53 41.23 -7.17
CA PRO A 227 -8.43 40.44 -8.40
C PRO A 227 -7.71 39.08 -8.26
N ILE A 228 -7.37 38.63 -7.04
CA ILE A 228 -6.73 37.32 -6.83
C ILE A 228 -7.77 36.23 -7.10
N GLN A 229 -7.44 35.30 -7.99
CA GLN A 229 -8.30 34.17 -8.33
C GLN A 229 -7.95 32.93 -7.53
N ILE A 230 -8.97 32.22 -7.05
CA ILE A 230 -8.83 30.88 -6.47
C ILE A 230 -9.20 29.86 -7.54
N ARG A 231 -8.33 28.88 -7.76
CA ARG A 231 -8.51 27.81 -8.75
C ARG A 231 -8.25 26.43 -8.17
N LYS A 232 -8.71 25.38 -8.85
CA LYS A 232 -8.43 23.99 -8.44
C LYS A 232 -7.02 23.58 -8.86
N SER A 233 -6.33 22.79 -8.04
CA SER A 233 -4.97 22.30 -8.36
C SER A 233 -4.90 21.41 -9.61
N GLU A 234 -6.03 20.85 -10.05
CA GLU A 234 -6.12 20.13 -11.33
C GLU A 234 -5.80 21.05 -12.52
N GLU A 235 -6.29 22.29 -12.52
CA GLU A 235 -5.99 23.26 -13.59
C GLU A 235 -4.48 23.52 -13.68
N LEU A 236 -3.78 23.64 -12.54
CA LEU A 236 -2.32 23.78 -12.54
C LEU A 236 -1.61 22.51 -13.04
N SER A 237 -2.17 21.33 -12.72
CA SER A 237 -1.66 20.05 -13.20
C SER A 237 -1.74 19.98 -14.73
N GLN A 238 -2.87 20.41 -15.31
CA GLN A 238 -3.09 20.52 -16.75
C GLN A 238 -2.14 21.54 -17.39
N ILE A 239 -1.96 22.72 -16.78
CA ILE A 239 -0.97 23.73 -17.22
C ILE A 239 0.43 23.12 -17.33
N TYR A 240 0.84 22.33 -16.33
CA TYR A 240 2.17 21.71 -16.34
C TYR A 240 2.35 20.64 -17.41
N THR A 241 1.28 20.06 -17.96
CA THR A 241 1.40 19.13 -19.10
C THR A 241 1.93 19.81 -20.36
N GLN A 242 1.73 21.13 -20.50
CA GLN A 242 2.25 21.90 -21.63
C GLN A 242 3.78 22.07 -21.57
N ILE A 243 4.40 21.87 -20.40
CA ILE A 243 5.86 21.96 -20.26
C ILE A 243 6.51 20.81 -21.03
N GLY A 244 7.33 21.16 -22.01
CA GLY A 244 8.02 20.20 -22.88
C GLY A 244 7.16 19.59 -23.98
N ARG A 245 5.90 20.04 -24.15
CA ARG A 245 5.05 19.61 -25.26
C ARG A 245 5.55 20.23 -26.56
N ASN A 246 5.65 19.42 -27.60
CA ASN A 246 5.98 19.83 -28.94
C ASN A 246 5.30 18.89 -29.93
N ASP A 247 4.17 19.34 -30.48
CA ASP A 247 3.34 18.52 -31.38
C ASP A 247 4.07 18.18 -32.69
N GLN A 248 5.00 19.03 -33.16
CA GLN A 248 5.79 18.75 -34.37
C GLN A 248 6.80 17.61 -34.15
N LEU A 249 7.34 17.50 -32.94
CA LEU A 249 8.27 16.44 -32.54
C LEU A 249 7.56 15.23 -31.92
N GLY A 250 6.22 15.24 -31.84
CA GLY A 250 5.44 14.19 -31.17
C GLY A 250 5.64 14.14 -29.65
N LEU A 251 6.20 15.17 -29.04
CA LEU A 251 6.41 15.24 -27.59
C LEU A 251 5.11 15.70 -26.92
N THR A 252 4.51 14.84 -26.09
CA THR A 252 3.24 15.13 -25.41
C THR A 252 3.38 16.04 -24.18
N GLY A 253 4.61 16.38 -23.80
CA GLY A 253 4.92 17.16 -22.61
C GLY A 253 4.94 16.33 -21.33
N ARG A 254 4.88 17.00 -20.18
CA ARG A 254 4.92 16.34 -18.87
C ARG A 254 3.65 15.51 -18.63
N PRO A 255 3.75 14.28 -18.09
CA PRO A 255 2.56 13.50 -17.74
C PRO A 255 1.74 14.21 -16.65
N LEU A 256 0.41 14.05 -16.71
CA LEU A 256 -0.50 14.56 -15.70
C LEU A 256 -0.17 13.90 -14.35
N ARG A 257 0.19 14.70 -13.35
CA ARG A 257 0.53 14.25 -12.00
C ARG A 257 -0.14 15.13 -10.96
N ARG A 258 -0.63 14.53 -9.88
CA ARG A 258 -1.12 15.25 -8.71
C ARG A 258 -0.05 16.21 -8.19
N LEU A 259 -0.44 17.46 -7.95
CA LEU A 259 0.42 18.44 -7.30
C LEU A 259 0.25 18.35 -5.79
N ARG A 260 1.38 18.31 -5.09
CA ARG A 260 1.46 18.27 -3.62
C ARG A 260 1.57 19.67 -3.03
N SER A 261 1.38 19.78 -1.72
CA SER A 261 1.26 21.06 -1.03
C SER A 261 2.47 21.97 -1.23
N LEU A 262 3.71 21.44 -1.24
CA LEU A 262 4.91 22.25 -1.55
C LEU A 262 4.81 23.01 -2.88
N THR A 263 4.17 22.42 -3.90
CA THR A 263 4.03 23.09 -5.21
C THR A 263 2.96 24.17 -5.18
N ILE A 264 1.83 23.93 -4.50
CA ILE A 264 0.67 24.84 -4.51
C ILE A 264 0.70 25.89 -3.40
N SER A 265 1.54 25.74 -2.37
CA SER A 265 1.67 26.67 -1.24
C SER A 265 2.41 27.96 -1.60
N ARG A 266 1.99 28.64 -2.67
CA ARG A 266 2.61 29.86 -3.23
C ARG A 266 1.60 30.60 -4.09
N PHE A 267 1.90 31.85 -4.38
CA PHE A 267 1.16 32.61 -5.39
C PHE A 267 1.70 32.32 -6.78
N PHE A 268 0.80 32.28 -7.74
CA PHE A 268 1.14 32.15 -9.15
C PHE A 268 0.80 33.44 -9.86
N ARG A 269 1.75 33.96 -10.62
CA ARG A 269 1.50 35.02 -11.59
C ARG A 269 1.46 34.38 -12.96
N ILE A 270 0.25 34.16 -13.44
CA ILE A 270 -0.03 33.61 -14.77
C ILE A 270 -0.43 34.81 -15.61
N ARG A 271 0.51 35.30 -16.42
CA ARG A 271 0.38 36.59 -17.12
C ARG A 271 0.17 37.75 -16.13
N GLU A 272 -0.88 38.55 -16.33
CA GLU A 272 -1.27 39.65 -15.44
C GLU A 272 -2.21 39.22 -14.31
N GLN A 273 -2.56 37.93 -14.22
CA GLN A 273 -3.46 37.41 -13.20
C GLN A 273 -2.67 36.81 -12.03
N THR A 274 -3.08 37.17 -10.82
CA THR A 274 -2.61 36.53 -9.58
C THR A 274 -3.56 35.41 -9.22
N VAL A 275 -3.02 34.20 -9.06
CA VAL A 275 -3.77 32.98 -8.81
C VAL A 275 -3.21 32.26 -7.59
N VAL A 276 -4.09 31.70 -6.77
CA VAL A 276 -3.75 30.70 -5.76
C VAL A 276 -4.53 29.42 -6.05
N PHE A 277 -3.90 28.27 -5.82
CA PHE A 277 -4.53 26.97 -6.07
C PHE A 277 -4.89 26.28 -4.77
N LEU A 278 -6.09 25.73 -4.71
CA LEU A 278 -6.55 24.94 -3.57
C LEU A 278 -5.85 23.58 -3.52
N PRO A 279 -5.49 23.08 -2.33
CA PRO A 279 -4.93 21.75 -2.17
C PRO A 279 -5.84 20.67 -2.75
N SER A 280 -5.25 19.69 -3.44
CA SER A 280 -5.99 18.60 -4.08
C SER A 280 -6.79 17.74 -3.11
N PHE A 281 -6.38 17.65 -1.84
CA PHE A 281 -7.10 16.89 -0.82
C PHE A 281 -8.43 17.53 -0.38
N LEU A 282 -8.68 18.80 -0.72
CA LEU A 282 -9.98 19.44 -0.47
C LEU A 282 -11.02 19.11 -1.55
N ASP A 283 -10.64 18.42 -2.63
CA ASP A 283 -11.59 18.06 -3.70
C ASP A 283 -12.31 16.75 -3.37
N SER A 284 -13.52 16.86 -2.82
CA SER A 284 -14.36 15.71 -2.43
C SER A 284 -14.86 14.89 -3.63
N GLN A 285 -14.72 15.39 -4.86
CA GLN A 285 -15.18 14.68 -6.06
C GLN A 285 -14.27 13.53 -6.47
N GLN A 286 -13.06 13.42 -5.90
CA GLN A 286 -12.08 12.42 -6.30
C GLN A 286 -12.09 11.17 -5.41
N PHE A 287 -12.18 11.34 -4.07
CA PHE A 287 -12.24 10.21 -3.12
C PHE A 287 -12.75 10.71 -1.74
N TYR A 288 -13.48 9.86 -1.00
CA TYR A 288 -14.27 10.28 0.17
C TYR A 288 -13.50 10.42 1.49
N LEU A 289 -12.20 10.08 1.55
CA LEU A 289 -11.47 10.05 2.83
C LEU A 289 -11.53 11.37 3.59
N THR A 290 -11.57 12.50 2.87
CA THR A 290 -11.62 13.84 3.45
C THR A 290 -13.03 14.34 3.79
N LEU A 291 -14.06 13.53 3.54
CA LEU A 291 -15.40 13.74 4.13
C LEU A 291 -15.39 13.44 5.63
N ASP A 292 -14.45 12.63 6.12
CA ASP A 292 -14.17 12.54 7.54
C ASP A 292 -13.29 13.72 7.96
N TYR A 293 -13.86 14.65 8.71
CA TYR A 293 -13.17 15.88 9.10
C TYR A 293 -12.05 15.66 10.10
N HIS A 294 -12.07 14.59 10.90
CA HIS A 294 -10.91 14.24 11.73
C HIS A 294 -9.74 13.80 10.86
N PHE A 295 -10.03 13.01 9.82
CA PHE A 295 -9.02 12.62 8.83
C PHE A 295 -8.49 13.84 8.06
N LEU A 296 -9.38 14.74 7.61
CA LEU A 296 -8.99 15.96 6.90
C LEU A 296 -8.11 16.88 7.76
N VAL A 297 -8.49 17.10 9.03
CA VAL A 297 -7.72 17.93 9.96
C VAL A 297 -6.33 17.33 10.21
N ASP A 298 -6.24 16.01 10.43
CA ASP A 298 -4.97 15.32 10.58
C ASP A 298 -4.11 15.41 9.31
N GLN A 299 -4.73 15.31 8.13
CA GLN A 299 -4.06 15.54 6.85
C GLN A 299 -3.53 16.97 6.70
N ILE A 300 -4.32 17.99 7.08
CA ILE A 300 -3.86 19.40 7.07
C ILE A 300 -2.66 19.57 8.00
N ARG A 301 -2.74 19.06 9.24
CA ARG A 301 -1.63 19.09 10.22
C ARG A 301 -0.35 18.46 9.64
N GLY A 302 -0.48 17.28 9.02
CA GLY A 302 0.63 16.59 8.36
C GLY A 302 1.24 17.38 7.19
N GLU A 303 0.42 18.01 6.35
CA GLU A 303 0.88 18.83 5.23
C GLU A 303 1.57 20.12 5.70
N LEU A 304 1.07 20.76 6.77
CA LEU A 304 1.73 21.93 7.38
C LEU A 304 3.12 21.56 7.91
N ALA A 305 3.25 20.43 8.60
CA ALA A 305 4.54 19.93 9.09
C ALA A 305 5.50 19.60 7.93
N TYR A 306 4.97 18.99 6.86
CA TYR A 306 5.73 18.69 5.65
C TYR A 306 6.23 19.98 4.97
N ILE A 307 5.37 20.98 4.79
CA ILE A 307 5.74 22.27 4.20
C ILE A 307 6.83 22.94 5.06
N GLN A 308 6.63 23.07 6.36
CA GLN A 308 7.60 23.72 7.25
C GLN A 308 8.99 23.08 7.15
N LYS A 309 9.04 21.75 7.10
CA LYS A 309 10.28 20.96 7.09
C LYS A 309 11.01 21.00 5.76
N TYR A 310 10.30 21.00 4.64
CA TYR A 310 10.89 20.81 3.31
C TYR A 310 10.87 22.04 2.41
N TRP A 311 10.30 23.16 2.85
CA TRP A 311 10.30 24.39 2.08
C TRP A 311 11.71 24.96 1.90
N SER A 312 12.13 25.16 0.65
CA SER A 312 13.46 25.69 0.30
C SER A 312 13.42 26.95 -0.57
N ASP A 313 12.25 27.33 -1.08
CA ASP A 313 12.12 28.43 -2.02
C ASP A 313 12.20 29.79 -1.30
N LEU A 314 12.55 30.84 -2.07
CA LEU A 314 12.52 32.22 -1.57
C LEU A 314 11.07 32.67 -1.31
N GLY A 315 10.88 33.36 -0.19
CA GLY A 315 9.56 33.74 0.30
C GLY A 315 8.92 32.66 1.17
N ARG A 316 7.86 33.04 1.89
CA ARG A 316 7.17 32.16 2.83
C ARG A 316 6.14 31.29 2.08
N PRO A 317 6.02 29.99 2.43
CA PRO A 317 4.94 29.17 1.88
C PRO A 317 3.59 29.72 2.33
N THR A 318 2.63 29.84 1.39
CA THR A 318 1.26 30.29 1.67
C THR A 318 0.25 29.23 1.23
N LEU A 319 -0.43 28.60 2.18
CA LEU A 319 -1.50 27.64 1.95
C LEU A 319 -2.86 28.36 1.96
N THR A 320 -3.72 28.10 0.97
CA THR A 320 -5.09 28.63 0.92
C THR A 320 -6.08 27.50 1.13
N LEU A 321 -6.97 27.63 2.10
CA LEU A 321 -8.00 26.65 2.43
C LEU A 321 -9.38 27.28 2.22
N MET A 322 -10.22 26.63 1.43
CA MET A 322 -11.61 27.03 1.22
C MET A 322 -12.51 26.22 2.15
N ILE A 323 -13.31 26.92 2.94
CA ILE A 323 -14.28 26.35 3.89
C ILE A 323 -15.66 26.49 3.26
N THR A 324 -16.40 25.38 3.25
CA THR A 324 -17.77 25.29 2.73
C THR A 324 -18.76 25.12 3.88
N ARG A 325 -20.04 25.38 3.63
CA ARG A 325 -21.09 25.22 4.65
C ARG A 325 -21.24 23.77 5.10
N THR A 326 -21.18 22.83 4.17
CA THR A 326 -21.27 21.39 4.47
C THR A 326 -20.15 20.92 5.39
N MET A 327 -18.93 21.47 5.22
CA MET A 327 -17.80 21.23 6.12
C MET A 327 -18.11 21.65 7.55
N LEU A 328 -18.66 22.85 7.74
CA LEU A 328 -18.95 23.36 9.08
C LEU A 328 -20.19 22.69 9.71
N GLU A 329 -21.22 22.36 8.93
CA GLU A 329 -22.42 21.66 9.43
C GLU A 329 -22.10 20.25 9.95
N THR A 330 -21.28 19.52 9.21
CA THR A 330 -21.02 18.10 9.46
C THR A 330 -19.78 17.87 10.34
N GLY A 331 -18.79 18.78 10.25
CA GLY A 331 -17.47 18.66 10.88
C GLY A 331 -17.09 19.76 11.85
N SER A 332 -18.07 20.49 12.39
CA SER A 332 -17.83 21.71 13.19
C SER A 332 -16.77 21.55 14.26
N GLU A 333 -16.84 20.51 15.11
CA GLU A 333 -15.95 20.36 16.25
C GLU A 333 -14.47 20.28 15.84
N ALA A 334 -14.12 19.31 14.98
CA ALA A 334 -12.75 19.09 14.53
C ALA A 334 -12.18 20.28 13.74
N LEU A 335 -13.00 20.89 12.87
CA LEU A 335 -12.57 22.02 12.04
C LEU A 335 -12.41 23.30 12.84
N LEU A 336 -13.30 23.57 13.80
CA LEU A 336 -13.19 24.74 14.68
C LEU A 336 -11.96 24.61 15.59
N GLU A 337 -11.67 23.41 16.12
CA GLU A 337 -10.44 23.16 16.88
C GLU A 337 -9.20 23.52 16.04
N LEU A 338 -9.12 22.98 14.82
CA LEU A 338 -8.03 23.31 13.90
C LEU A 338 -7.93 24.83 13.67
N MET A 339 -9.05 25.51 13.36
CA MET A 339 -9.03 26.95 13.09
C MET A 339 -8.58 27.78 14.29
N GLN A 340 -8.86 27.34 15.53
CA GLN A 340 -8.31 27.97 16.73
C GLN A 340 -6.80 27.73 16.84
N GLU A 341 -6.31 26.51 16.62
CA GLU A 341 -4.85 26.24 16.57
C GLU A 341 -4.14 27.14 15.53
N LEU A 342 -4.75 27.31 14.35
CA LEU A 342 -4.20 28.17 13.31
C LEU A 342 -4.15 29.64 13.72
N LYS A 343 -5.14 30.09 14.50
CA LYS A 343 -5.22 31.45 15.04
C LYS A 343 -4.20 31.69 16.16
N ASP A 344 -3.99 30.70 17.01
CA ASP A 344 -3.00 30.75 18.11
C ASP A 344 -1.55 30.77 17.60
N GLY A 345 -1.34 30.43 16.32
CA GLY A 345 -0.06 30.54 15.62
C GLY A 345 0.83 29.30 15.74
N ILE A 346 0.35 28.24 16.38
CA ILE A 346 1.03 26.94 16.48
C ILE A 346 0.00 25.83 16.27
N CYS A 347 0.21 25.00 15.24
CA CYS A 347 -0.64 23.86 14.92
C CYS A 347 0.21 22.58 14.93
N HIS A 348 -0.02 21.68 15.91
CA HIS A 348 0.76 20.44 16.09
C HIS A 348 2.28 20.62 16.03
N GLY A 349 2.79 21.65 16.72
CA GLY A 349 4.22 21.99 16.75
C GLY A 349 4.73 22.77 15.53
N VAL A 350 3.87 23.03 14.54
CA VAL A 350 4.19 23.83 13.35
C VAL A 350 3.84 25.29 13.59
N GLN A 351 4.85 26.17 13.49
CA GLN A 351 4.62 27.61 13.48
C GLN A 351 3.85 28.05 12.22
N VAL A 352 2.69 28.69 12.44
CA VAL A 352 1.79 29.16 11.38
C VAL A 352 1.44 30.64 11.56
N LYS A 353 1.09 31.30 10.46
CA LYS A 353 0.57 32.67 10.46
C LYS A 353 -0.71 32.74 9.63
N LEU A 354 -1.84 32.86 10.33
CA LEU A 354 -3.12 33.17 9.73
C LEU A 354 -3.15 34.64 9.25
N GLY A 355 -3.75 34.92 8.10
CA GLY A 355 -3.95 36.28 7.63
C GLY A 355 -4.66 36.40 6.29
N LYS A 356 -4.93 37.64 5.89
CA LYS A 356 -5.58 37.95 4.59
C LYS A 356 -4.64 37.73 3.42
N LEU A 357 -5.13 37.19 2.31
CA LEU A 357 -4.31 36.87 1.12
C LEU A 357 -3.47 38.06 0.65
N ASN A 358 -4.06 39.26 0.56
CA ASN A 358 -3.36 40.48 0.14
C ASN A 358 -2.18 40.86 1.05
N GLN A 359 -2.28 40.57 2.35
CA GLN A 359 -1.22 40.85 3.32
C GLN A 359 -0.12 39.78 3.26
N LEU A 360 -0.52 38.52 3.14
CA LEU A 360 0.40 37.39 3.07
C LEU A 360 1.27 37.45 1.81
N MET A 361 0.68 37.83 0.67
CA MET A 361 1.34 37.98 -0.63
C MET A 361 2.63 38.82 -0.59
N LEU A 362 2.72 39.83 0.29
CA LEU A 362 3.89 40.70 0.42
C LEU A 362 5.17 39.95 0.86
N THR A 363 5.02 38.80 1.50
CA THR A 363 6.13 37.99 2.03
C THR A 363 6.13 36.56 1.51
N ALA A 364 5.14 36.23 0.68
CA ALA A 364 4.93 34.89 0.15
C ALA A 364 5.90 34.58 -0.98
N ALA A 365 6.09 33.30 -1.25
CA ALA A 365 6.71 32.84 -2.48
C ALA A 365 5.79 33.09 -3.67
N ILE A 366 6.38 33.54 -4.78
CA ILE A 366 5.67 33.84 -6.02
C ILE A 366 6.37 33.10 -7.17
N GLN A 367 5.59 32.33 -7.92
CA GLN A 367 6.03 31.66 -9.14
C GLN A 367 5.39 32.30 -10.37
N ARG A 368 6.19 32.56 -11.41
CA ARG A 368 5.69 33.09 -12.69
C ARG A 368 5.54 31.96 -13.71
N ILE A 369 4.45 32.00 -14.49
CA ILE A 369 4.17 31.06 -15.58
C ILE A 369 3.88 31.88 -16.83
N ASP A 370 4.86 31.93 -17.74
CA ASP A 370 4.83 32.82 -18.92
C ASP A 370 4.69 32.05 -20.25
N PHE A 371 4.68 30.72 -20.24
CA PHE A 371 4.74 29.88 -21.45
C PHE A 371 3.37 29.51 -22.08
N LEU A 372 2.24 29.91 -21.48
CA LEU A 372 0.89 29.51 -21.93
C LEU A 372 0.35 30.39 -23.07
N SER A 373 -0.26 29.78 -24.09
CA SER A 373 -0.87 30.48 -25.25
C SER A 373 -2.29 31.02 -24.96
N ASP A 374 -2.76 32.03 -25.70
CA ASP A 374 -4.00 32.82 -25.40
C ASP A 374 -5.31 32.01 -25.30
N THR A 375 -5.32 30.75 -25.74
CA THR A 375 -6.50 29.90 -25.84
C THR A 375 -6.62 28.83 -24.73
N GLU A 376 -5.66 28.73 -23.82
CA GLU A 376 -5.52 27.55 -22.93
C GLU A 376 -6.03 27.73 -21.48
N LEU A 377 -6.36 28.95 -21.03
CA LEU A 377 -6.95 29.15 -19.69
C LEU A 377 -8.48 29.14 -19.78
N SER A 378 -9.10 28.08 -19.23
CA SER A 378 -10.55 28.02 -19.02
C SER A 378 -11.03 29.21 -18.18
N GLN A 379 -12.15 29.83 -18.60
CA GLN A 379 -12.76 30.97 -17.92
C GLN A 379 -13.54 30.61 -16.64
N SER A 380 -13.69 29.32 -16.32
CA SER A 380 -14.43 28.88 -15.14
C SER A 380 -13.58 29.02 -13.88
N SER A 381 -13.81 30.08 -13.11
CA SER A 381 -13.54 30.04 -11.67
C SER A 381 -14.40 28.94 -11.01
N VAL A 382 -14.05 28.53 -9.79
CA VAL A 382 -14.71 27.47 -8.98
C VAL A 382 -16.25 27.66 -8.82
N ILE A 383 -16.81 28.76 -9.33
CA ILE A 383 -18.19 29.23 -9.17
C ILE A 383 -19.23 28.39 -9.97
N ASN A 384 -18.84 27.59 -10.96
CA ASN A 384 -19.80 26.80 -11.75
C ASN A 384 -19.81 25.31 -11.37
N GLN A 385 -20.31 24.98 -10.18
CA GLN A 385 -20.78 23.61 -9.92
C GLN A 385 -22.12 23.40 -10.63
N ARG A 386 -22.22 22.38 -11.50
CA ARG A 386 -23.50 21.93 -12.06
C ARG A 386 -24.45 21.60 -10.91
N ILE A 387 -25.67 22.12 -10.94
CA ILE A 387 -26.75 21.69 -10.04
C ILE A 387 -26.90 20.18 -10.21
N ARG A 388 -26.57 19.39 -9.19
CA ARG A 388 -26.80 17.94 -9.19
C ARG A 388 -28.30 17.70 -9.04
N CYS A 389 -28.91 17.01 -10.00
CA CYS A 389 -30.27 16.54 -9.87
C CYS A 389 -30.26 15.25 -9.03
N TYR A 390 -31.10 15.19 -7.99
CA TYR A 390 -31.33 14.00 -7.18
C TYR A 390 -32.58 13.27 -7.70
N TYR A 391 -32.45 11.99 -8.02
CA TYR A 391 -33.49 11.13 -8.58
C TYR A 391 -34.06 10.14 -7.57
N LEU A 392 -33.27 9.72 -6.58
CA LEU A 392 -33.69 8.75 -5.56
C LEU A 392 -34.32 9.46 -4.36
N ALA A 393 -35.46 8.96 -3.88
CA ALA A 393 -35.99 9.39 -2.60
C ALA A 393 -35.10 8.85 -1.47
N SER A 394 -34.74 9.65 -0.47
CA SER A 394 -33.95 9.17 0.66
C SER A 394 -34.47 9.75 1.96
N ASN A 395 -34.74 8.89 2.93
CA ASN A 395 -35.21 9.31 4.25
C ASN A 395 -34.34 8.68 5.34
N LEU A 396 -33.71 9.55 6.13
CA LEU A 396 -32.82 9.17 7.23
C LEU A 396 -33.52 8.30 8.27
N GLU A 397 -34.76 8.63 8.65
CA GLU A 397 -35.52 7.89 9.68
C GLU A 397 -35.94 6.49 9.22
N LYS A 398 -35.91 6.23 7.91
CA LYS A 398 -36.23 4.95 7.28
C LYS A 398 -35.00 4.24 6.70
N SER A 399 -33.80 4.64 7.10
CA SER A 399 -32.57 3.98 6.66
C SER A 399 -32.08 3.00 7.72
N TRP A 400 -32.08 1.70 7.43
CA TRP A 400 -31.59 0.65 8.33
C TRP A 400 -30.77 -0.38 7.55
N SER A 401 -29.78 -0.97 8.23
CA SER A 401 -28.98 -2.07 7.66
C SER A 401 -29.87 -3.27 7.37
N LEU A 402 -29.68 -3.87 6.20
CA LEU A 402 -30.38 -5.09 5.81
C LEU A 402 -29.85 -6.30 6.59
N GLY A 403 -30.71 -7.31 6.75
CA GLY A 403 -30.31 -8.62 7.27
C GLY A 403 -29.77 -9.52 6.15
N HIS A 404 -28.99 -10.54 6.52
CA HIS A 404 -28.34 -11.48 5.59
C HIS A 404 -29.32 -12.09 4.57
N THR A 405 -30.51 -12.50 5.01
CA THR A 405 -31.53 -13.10 4.14
C THR A 405 -32.07 -12.11 3.10
N GLN A 406 -32.22 -10.83 3.47
CA GLN A 406 -32.72 -9.79 2.56
C GLN A 406 -31.67 -9.45 1.49
N GLU A 407 -30.41 -9.30 1.90
CA GLU A 407 -29.29 -9.09 0.97
C GLU A 407 -29.18 -10.25 -0.01
N PHE A 408 -29.26 -11.49 0.48
CA PHE A 408 -29.20 -12.69 -0.34
C PHE A 408 -30.36 -12.76 -1.35
N GLN A 409 -31.58 -12.45 -0.93
CA GLN A 409 -32.76 -12.42 -1.80
C GLN A 409 -32.58 -11.39 -2.93
N MET A 410 -32.08 -10.20 -2.62
CA MET A 410 -31.80 -9.17 -3.63
C MET A 410 -30.68 -9.59 -4.59
N GLU A 411 -29.59 -10.18 -4.07
CA GLU A 411 -28.49 -10.68 -4.88
C GLU A 411 -28.96 -11.75 -5.89
N CYS A 412 -29.90 -12.61 -5.48
CA CYS A 412 -30.46 -13.67 -6.32
C CYS A 412 -31.53 -13.20 -7.31
N GLU A 413 -32.10 -12.00 -7.14
CA GLU A 413 -33.09 -11.46 -8.06
C GLU A 413 -32.47 -11.15 -9.42
N THR A 414 -33.17 -11.53 -10.49
CA THR A 414 -32.71 -11.38 -11.88
C THR A 414 -33.72 -10.62 -12.75
N ASN A 415 -34.93 -10.37 -12.25
CA ASN A 415 -35.96 -9.61 -12.93
C ASN A 415 -35.69 -8.10 -12.81
N LEU A 416 -35.29 -7.50 -13.94
CA LEU A 416 -34.94 -6.08 -14.03
C LEU A 416 -36.11 -5.15 -13.70
N ASP A 417 -37.33 -5.48 -14.12
CA ASP A 417 -38.50 -4.63 -13.88
C ASP A 417 -38.81 -4.54 -12.39
N LEU A 418 -38.67 -5.68 -11.69
CA LEU A 418 -38.89 -5.76 -10.24
C LEU A 418 -37.80 -5.00 -9.47
N LEU A 419 -36.53 -5.15 -9.87
CA LEU A 419 -35.42 -4.40 -9.27
C LEU A 419 -35.59 -2.88 -9.42
N LEU A 420 -36.04 -2.41 -10.59
CA LEU A 420 -36.31 -1.00 -10.84
C LEU A 420 -37.55 -0.51 -10.08
N GLU A 421 -38.58 -1.34 -9.92
CA GLU A 421 -39.74 -1.02 -9.09
C GLU A 421 -39.35 -0.86 -7.61
N TYR A 422 -38.59 -1.81 -7.07
CA TYR A 422 -38.05 -1.73 -5.72
C TYR A 422 -37.18 -0.48 -5.53
N LEU A 423 -36.28 -0.19 -6.47
CA LEU A 423 -35.41 0.99 -6.39
C LEU A 423 -36.20 2.31 -6.41
N ARG A 424 -37.30 2.39 -7.18
CA ARG A 424 -38.18 3.57 -7.22
C ARG A 424 -38.99 3.74 -5.95
N SER A 425 -39.35 2.65 -5.30
CA SER A 425 -40.16 2.65 -4.08
C SER A 425 -39.34 2.80 -2.79
N SER A 426 -38.04 2.48 -2.84
CA SER A 426 -37.17 2.47 -1.66
C SER A 426 -36.80 3.88 -1.20
N GLU A 427 -36.96 4.14 0.09
CA GLU A 427 -36.43 5.32 0.79
C GLU A 427 -35.18 4.97 1.64
N ASN A 428 -34.79 3.69 1.68
CA ASN A 428 -33.69 3.18 2.49
C ASN A 428 -32.39 3.11 1.66
N ILE A 429 -31.39 3.91 2.01
CA ILE A 429 -30.14 3.99 1.25
C ILE A 429 -29.35 2.66 1.23
N TYR A 430 -29.49 1.81 2.26
CA TYR A 430 -28.87 0.49 2.32
C TYR A 430 -29.49 -0.48 1.31
N GLU A 431 -30.80 -0.40 1.11
CA GLU A 431 -31.51 -1.17 0.08
C GLU A 431 -31.19 -0.64 -1.32
N GLN A 432 -31.15 0.68 -1.49
CA GLN A 432 -30.79 1.29 -2.77
C GLN A 432 -29.41 0.85 -3.25
N ILE A 433 -28.40 0.82 -2.37
CA ILE A 433 -27.06 0.39 -2.79
C ILE A 433 -26.98 -1.11 -3.14
N GLU A 434 -27.76 -1.98 -2.46
CA GLU A 434 -27.83 -3.41 -2.82
C GLU A 434 -28.54 -3.64 -4.16
N LEU A 435 -29.63 -2.91 -4.42
CA LEU A 435 -30.33 -2.94 -5.70
C LEU A 435 -29.43 -2.43 -6.83
N LEU A 436 -28.70 -1.33 -6.62
CA LEU A 436 -27.74 -0.80 -7.60
C LEU A 436 -26.55 -1.75 -7.81
N GLN A 437 -26.08 -2.45 -6.78
CA GLN A 437 -25.06 -3.50 -6.91
C GLN A 437 -25.57 -4.63 -7.81
N THR A 438 -26.80 -5.08 -7.59
CA THR A 438 -27.43 -6.14 -8.40
C THR A 438 -27.64 -5.69 -9.85
N LEU A 439 -28.11 -4.46 -10.06
CA LEU A 439 -28.25 -3.87 -11.41
C LEU A 439 -26.89 -3.74 -12.12
N THR A 440 -25.85 -3.31 -11.40
CA THR A 440 -24.47 -3.22 -11.93
C THR A 440 -23.97 -4.59 -12.37
N ARG A 441 -24.23 -5.64 -11.58
CA ARG A 441 -23.87 -7.03 -11.91
C ARG A 441 -24.60 -7.54 -13.15
N LEU A 442 -25.88 -7.19 -13.33
CA LEU A 442 -26.71 -7.70 -14.42
C LEU A 442 -26.57 -6.94 -15.74
N GLN A 443 -26.43 -5.61 -15.71
CA GLN A 443 -26.48 -4.74 -16.89
C GLN A 443 -25.27 -3.83 -17.07
N GLY A 444 -24.43 -3.67 -16.04
CA GLY A 444 -23.29 -2.74 -16.04
C GLY A 444 -23.66 -1.30 -15.68
N LEU A 445 -22.64 -0.43 -15.64
CA LEU A 445 -22.74 0.94 -15.14
C LEU A 445 -23.49 1.90 -16.09
N GLU A 446 -23.40 1.67 -17.40
CA GLU A 446 -23.99 2.53 -18.44
C GLU A 446 -25.48 2.22 -18.71
N PHE A 447 -26.08 1.30 -17.95
CA PHE A 447 -27.47 0.91 -18.12
C PHE A 447 -28.40 2.08 -17.78
N ASP A 448 -29.25 2.48 -18.73
CA ASP A 448 -30.27 3.50 -18.53
C ASP A 448 -31.45 2.96 -17.72
N THR A 449 -31.69 3.58 -16.57
CA THR A 449 -32.71 3.21 -15.58
C THR A 449 -34.08 3.83 -15.87
N GLY A 450 -34.15 4.76 -16.82
CA GLY A 450 -35.38 5.46 -17.21
C GLY A 450 -35.91 6.49 -16.20
N TYR A 451 -35.10 6.91 -15.22
CA TYR A 451 -35.51 7.86 -14.17
C TYR A 451 -35.81 9.28 -14.67
N ALA A 452 -35.17 9.76 -15.74
CA ALA A 452 -35.41 11.10 -16.29
C ALA A 452 -36.35 11.14 -17.52
N GLY A 453 -37.10 10.06 -17.77
CA GLY A 453 -38.02 9.96 -18.90
C GLY A 453 -37.31 9.88 -20.28
N PRO A 454 -38.04 10.02 -21.40
CA PRO A 454 -37.51 9.74 -22.74
C PRO A 454 -36.48 10.76 -23.27
N THR A 455 -36.22 11.85 -22.55
CA THR A 455 -35.40 12.98 -23.02
C THR A 455 -33.97 12.99 -22.49
N ASN A 456 -33.70 12.34 -21.34
CA ASN A 456 -32.36 12.23 -20.75
C ASN A 456 -32.19 10.81 -20.17
N ALA A 457 -31.07 10.16 -20.45
CA ALA A 457 -30.73 8.88 -19.82
C ALA A 457 -30.21 9.12 -18.40
N VAL A 458 -30.63 8.28 -17.45
CA VAL A 458 -30.07 8.26 -16.09
C VAL A 458 -29.48 6.88 -15.89
N THR A 459 -28.16 6.82 -15.86
CA THR A 459 -27.44 5.55 -15.79
C THR A 459 -27.37 5.02 -14.37
N VAL A 460 -27.04 3.74 -14.20
CA VAL A 460 -26.69 3.15 -12.90
C VAL A 460 -25.50 3.90 -12.27
N ALA A 461 -24.54 4.35 -13.09
CA ALA A 461 -23.43 5.20 -12.64
C ALA A 461 -23.91 6.52 -12.01
N ASP A 462 -24.87 7.20 -12.64
CA ASP A 462 -25.43 8.46 -12.12
C ASP A 462 -26.11 8.25 -10.76
N LEU A 463 -26.89 7.17 -10.62
CA LEU A 463 -27.56 6.83 -9.36
C LEU A 463 -26.57 6.40 -8.26
N LEU A 464 -25.50 5.70 -8.62
CA LEU A 464 -24.42 5.36 -7.69
C LEU A 464 -23.67 6.63 -7.22
N ASP A 465 -23.39 7.58 -8.11
CA ASP A 465 -22.77 8.86 -7.75
C ASP A 465 -23.68 9.69 -6.81
N GLU A 466 -25.00 9.58 -7.00
CA GLU A 466 -26.00 10.15 -6.11
C GLU A 466 -25.98 9.51 -4.70
N VAL A 467 -26.05 8.17 -4.62
CA VAL A 467 -25.98 7.42 -3.36
C VAL A 467 -24.66 7.67 -2.65
N TYR A 468 -23.54 7.68 -3.38
CA TYR A 468 -22.21 7.99 -2.86
C TYR A 468 -22.18 9.37 -2.17
N THR A 469 -22.74 10.38 -2.82
CA THR A 469 -22.79 11.75 -2.28
C THR A 469 -23.64 11.81 -1.02
N LYS A 470 -24.88 11.29 -1.08
CA LYS A 470 -25.79 11.25 0.06
C LYS A 470 -25.20 10.49 1.25
N ALA A 471 -24.64 9.30 1.01
CA ALA A 471 -24.02 8.50 2.06
C ALA A 471 -22.80 9.20 2.67
N GLY A 472 -22.02 9.94 1.87
CA GLY A 472 -20.88 10.73 2.32
C GLY A 472 -21.29 11.87 3.25
N ASP A 473 -22.32 12.64 2.87
CA ASP A 473 -22.85 13.75 3.69
C ASP A 473 -23.43 13.24 5.03
N LEU A 474 -23.95 12.00 5.05
CA LEU A 474 -24.53 11.37 6.23
C LEU A 474 -23.54 10.55 7.07
N GLY A 475 -22.28 10.41 6.63
CA GLY A 475 -21.27 9.58 7.31
C GLY A 475 -21.57 8.08 7.28
N LEU A 476 -22.32 7.58 6.30
CA LEU A 476 -22.66 6.16 6.15
C LEU A 476 -21.53 5.40 5.43
N TRP A 477 -20.39 5.23 6.11
CA TRP A 477 -19.12 4.81 5.49
C TRP A 477 -19.16 3.46 4.77
N ALA A 478 -19.95 2.50 5.26
CA ALA A 478 -20.11 1.19 4.60
C ALA A 478 -20.75 1.33 3.21
N VAL A 479 -21.75 2.22 3.09
CA VAL A 479 -22.44 2.53 1.82
C VAL A 479 -21.52 3.33 0.90
N VAL A 480 -20.77 4.29 1.45
CA VAL A 480 -19.78 5.07 0.69
C VAL A 480 -18.71 4.15 0.08
N ARG A 481 -18.12 3.25 0.89
CA ARG A 481 -17.14 2.24 0.43
C ARG A 481 -17.71 1.38 -0.67
N ARG A 482 -18.97 0.94 -0.53
CA ARG A 482 -19.63 0.09 -1.53
C ARG A 482 -19.85 0.85 -2.84
N ALA A 483 -20.41 2.06 -2.78
CA ALA A 483 -20.64 2.90 -3.95
C ALA A 483 -19.33 3.24 -4.66
N ALA A 484 -18.28 3.62 -3.92
CA ALA A 484 -16.96 3.90 -4.46
C ALA A 484 -16.35 2.67 -5.15
N GLY A 485 -16.53 1.48 -4.55
CA GLY A 485 -16.08 0.21 -5.11
C GLY A 485 -16.79 -0.15 -6.40
N LEU A 486 -18.12 -0.02 -6.45
CA LEU A 486 -18.93 -0.27 -7.64
C LEU A 486 -18.60 0.69 -8.78
N ARG A 487 -18.31 1.95 -8.45
CA ARG A 487 -17.83 2.98 -9.38
C ARG A 487 -16.36 2.83 -9.77
N GLN A 488 -15.65 1.85 -9.18
CA GLN A 488 -14.22 1.62 -9.40
C GLN A 488 -13.37 2.87 -9.16
N MET A 489 -13.72 3.64 -8.12
CA MET A 489 -13.01 4.87 -7.78
C MET A 489 -11.57 4.56 -7.33
N LEU A 490 -10.63 5.34 -7.83
CA LEU A 490 -9.20 5.25 -7.51
C LEU A 490 -8.75 6.57 -6.88
N ASP A 491 -8.15 6.50 -5.69
CA ASP A 491 -7.52 7.67 -5.10
C ASP A 491 -6.29 8.08 -5.91
N ILE A 492 -6.25 9.34 -6.34
CA ILE A 492 -5.14 9.88 -7.14
C ILE A 492 -3.79 9.91 -6.39
N GLY A 493 -3.82 9.83 -5.06
CA GLY A 493 -2.65 9.73 -4.18
C GLY A 493 -2.20 8.29 -3.88
N LEU A 494 -2.88 7.26 -4.38
CA LEU A 494 -2.53 5.87 -4.08
C LEU A 494 -1.12 5.49 -4.58
N SER A 495 -0.77 5.87 -5.81
CA SER A 495 0.56 5.62 -6.37
C SER A 495 1.66 6.35 -5.57
N ASP A 496 1.35 7.54 -5.06
CA ASP A 496 2.23 8.32 -4.19
C ASP A 496 2.43 7.64 -2.82
N ALA A 497 1.37 7.09 -2.23
CA ALA A 497 1.42 6.36 -0.98
C ALA A 497 2.26 5.08 -1.11
N ILE A 498 2.02 4.29 -2.15
CA ILE A 498 2.80 3.09 -2.47
C ILE A 498 4.27 3.44 -2.69
N THR A 499 4.56 4.45 -3.50
CA THR A 499 5.95 4.90 -3.72
C THR A 499 6.61 5.28 -2.40
N SER A 500 5.89 5.95 -1.50
CA SER A 500 6.41 6.35 -0.18
C SER A 500 6.78 5.16 0.71
N ILE A 501 6.04 4.05 0.60
CA ILE A 501 6.34 2.79 1.30
C ILE A 501 7.57 2.11 0.67
N LEU A 502 7.62 2.03 -0.67
CA LEU A 502 8.70 1.36 -1.40
C LEU A 502 10.05 2.04 -1.22
N VAL A 503 10.10 3.38 -1.25
CA VAL A 503 11.36 4.15 -1.05
C VAL A 503 11.90 4.04 0.39
N GLN A 504 11.12 3.51 1.32
CA GLN A 504 11.54 3.15 2.67
C GLN A 504 11.95 1.66 2.77
N GLY A 505 12.13 1.00 1.62
CA GLY A 505 12.67 -0.35 1.51
C GLY A 505 11.69 -1.42 1.94
N LYS A 506 10.39 -1.10 1.96
CA LYS A 506 9.32 -2.04 2.27
C LYS A 506 8.72 -2.56 0.99
N GLN A 507 8.34 -3.83 0.99
CA GLN A 507 7.54 -4.43 -0.07
C GLN A 507 6.07 -4.41 0.33
N ILE A 508 5.16 -4.45 -0.63
CA ILE A 508 3.72 -4.49 -0.38
C ILE A 508 3.16 -5.78 -0.98
N ALA A 509 2.39 -6.51 -0.20
CA ALA A 509 1.58 -7.63 -0.68
C ALA A 509 0.10 -7.26 -0.60
N VAL A 510 -0.58 -7.28 -1.74
CA VAL A 510 -2.02 -6.99 -1.86
C VAL A 510 -2.79 -8.31 -1.88
N GLY A 511 -3.93 -8.39 -1.19
CA GLY A 511 -4.86 -9.52 -1.30
C GLY A 511 -4.70 -10.70 -0.33
N ARG A 512 -5.46 -11.77 -0.57
CA ARG A 512 -5.56 -12.99 0.29
C ARG A 512 -4.45 -14.02 0.04
N ALA A 513 -4.07 -14.22 -1.23
CA ALA A 513 -3.13 -15.26 -1.64
C ALA A 513 -1.77 -14.64 -2.01
N TYR A 514 -0.72 -15.07 -1.31
CA TYR A 514 0.66 -14.65 -1.59
C TYR A 514 1.17 -15.40 -2.80
N SER A 515 1.14 -14.73 -3.94
CA SER A 515 1.89 -15.10 -5.13
C SER A 515 2.88 -13.99 -5.43
N GLN A 516 3.96 -14.27 -6.15
CA GLN A 516 4.85 -13.20 -6.63
C GLN A 516 4.08 -12.13 -7.42
N ALA A 517 2.98 -12.50 -8.08
CA ALA A 517 2.14 -11.58 -8.83
C ALA A 517 1.36 -10.59 -7.94
N SER A 518 1.16 -10.87 -6.65
CA SER A 518 0.49 -9.95 -5.72
C SER A 518 1.44 -9.00 -4.98
N LEU A 519 2.76 -9.18 -5.17
CA LEU A 519 3.78 -8.30 -4.64
C LEU A 519 3.96 -7.04 -5.50
N ILE A 520 4.15 -5.92 -4.82
CA ILE A 520 4.59 -4.65 -5.38
C ILE A 520 5.95 -4.36 -4.73
N VAL A 521 7.00 -4.44 -5.55
CA VAL A 521 8.39 -4.23 -5.15
C VAL A 521 9.02 -3.01 -5.82
N VAL A 522 8.38 -2.50 -6.88
CA VAL A 522 8.77 -1.30 -7.62
C VAL A 522 7.55 -0.39 -7.81
N PRO A 523 7.74 0.94 -7.95
CA PRO A 523 6.64 1.84 -8.25
C PRO A 523 5.95 1.44 -9.56
N ILE A 524 4.63 1.33 -9.51
CA ILE A 524 3.76 0.95 -10.64
C ILE A 524 2.68 2.01 -10.86
N SER A 525 2.07 2.01 -12.05
CA SER A 525 1.03 2.96 -12.43
C SER A 525 -0.28 2.74 -11.66
N GLY A 526 -1.15 3.76 -11.62
CA GLY A 526 -2.46 3.65 -10.97
C GLY A 526 -3.31 2.49 -11.52
N ASN A 527 -3.28 2.28 -12.83
CA ASN A 527 -4.04 1.20 -13.47
C ASN A 527 -3.54 -0.18 -13.05
N GLU A 528 -2.22 -0.39 -13.00
CA GLU A 528 -1.63 -1.66 -12.54
C GLU A 528 -1.93 -1.94 -11.07
N ILE A 529 -2.01 -0.88 -10.23
CA ILE A 529 -2.42 -1.02 -8.83
C ILE A 529 -3.88 -1.48 -8.77
N THR A 530 -4.77 -0.85 -9.53
CA THR A 530 -6.18 -1.22 -9.61
C THR A 530 -6.37 -2.65 -10.09
N GLU A 531 -5.65 -3.07 -11.13
CA GLU A 531 -5.67 -4.47 -11.61
C GLU A 531 -5.23 -5.45 -10.52
N LYS A 532 -4.14 -5.15 -9.80
CA LYS A 532 -3.72 -6.00 -8.66
C LYS A 532 -4.76 -6.05 -7.55
N ILE A 533 -5.36 -4.91 -7.18
CA ILE A 533 -6.41 -4.86 -6.17
C ILE A 533 -7.61 -5.70 -6.63
N ASN A 534 -8.07 -5.53 -7.87
CA ASN A 534 -9.20 -6.28 -8.42
C ASN A 534 -8.94 -7.79 -8.48
N ASN A 535 -7.71 -8.20 -8.80
CA ASN A 535 -7.37 -9.61 -8.98
C ASN A 535 -7.04 -10.36 -7.68
N PHE A 536 -6.58 -9.67 -6.63
CA PHE A 536 -6.06 -10.33 -5.41
C PHE A 536 -6.87 -10.06 -4.14
N CYS A 537 -7.69 -9.01 -4.08
CA CYS A 537 -8.51 -8.67 -2.92
C CYS A 537 -9.76 -9.55 -2.76
N ARG A 538 -10.46 -9.30 -1.65
CA ARG A 538 -11.91 -9.46 -1.44
C ARG A 538 -12.80 -9.81 -2.63
N GLU A 539 -13.68 -10.83 -2.54
CA GLU A 539 -14.91 -10.84 -3.36
C GLU A 539 -15.76 -9.60 -3.06
N ASP A 540 -15.87 -9.23 -1.77
CA ASP A 540 -16.51 -7.99 -1.34
C ASP A 540 -15.82 -6.77 -1.97
N ILE A 541 -16.58 -6.01 -2.76
CA ILE A 541 -16.10 -4.82 -3.46
C ILE A 541 -15.57 -3.75 -2.49
N ARG A 542 -16.07 -3.71 -1.25
CA ARG A 542 -15.64 -2.77 -0.22
C ARG A 542 -14.21 -3.05 0.25
N ASP A 543 -13.76 -4.31 0.23
CA ASP A 543 -12.39 -4.70 0.61
C ASP A 543 -11.36 -4.06 -0.32
N ARG A 544 -11.71 -3.88 -1.60
CA ARG A 544 -10.85 -3.22 -2.59
C ARG A 544 -10.62 -1.77 -2.23
N VAL A 545 -11.68 -1.09 -1.79
CA VAL A 545 -11.62 0.31 -1.36
C VAL A 545 -10.89 0.42 -0.02
N LEU A 546 -11.20 -0.44 0.95
CA LEU A 546 -10.50 -0.50 2.23
C LEU A 546 -9.00 -0.81 2.05
N THR A 547 -8.63 -1.65 1.08
CA THR A 547 -7.23 -1.91 0.73
C THR A 547 -6.53 -0.63 0.26
N GLN A 548 -7.19 0.19 -0.56
CA GLN A 548 -6.66 1.51 -0.95
C GLN A 548 -6.51 2.42 0.29
N GLU A 549 -7.50 2.47 1.18
CA GLU A 549 -7.43 3.24 2.43
C GLU A 549 -6.21 2.85 3.26
N ILE A 550 -6.05 1.55 3.55
CA ILE A 550 -4.94 1.05 4.35
C ILE A 550 -3.60 1.38 3.69
N LEU A 551 -3.46 1.25 2.37
CA LEU A 551 -2.25 1.63 1.64
C LEU A 551 -1.93 3.13 1.79
N ILE A 552 -2.94 3.99 1.70
CA ILE A 552 -2.81 5.43 1.91
C ILE A 552 -2.38 5.70 3.35
N TYR A 553 -3.01 5.05 4.33
CA TYR A 553 -2.69 5.23 5.75
C TYR A 553 -1.28 4.75 6.09
N LEU A 554 -0.85 3.60 5.56
CA LEU A 554 0.53 3.13 5.68
C LEU A 554 1.52 4.13 5.07
N GLY A 555 1.18 4.70 3.91
CA GLY A 555 1.99 5.74 3.25
C GLY A 555 2.09 7.05 4.04
N VAL A 556 1.08 7.38 4.86
CA VAL A 556 1.12 8.51 5.81
C VAL A 556 1.93 8.14 7.05
N LEU A 557 1.59 7.02 7.70
CA LEU A 557 2.20 6.56 8.95
C LEU A 557 3.71 6.31 8.80
N ILE A 558 4.17 5.78 7.66
CA ILE A 558 5.61 5.52 7.45
C ILE A 558 6.43 6.82 7.38
N LYS A 559 5.79 7.96 7.06
CA LYS A 559 6.43 9.27 7.03
C LYS A 559 6.39 9.96 8.39
N SER A 560 5.26 9.88 9.09
CA SER A 560 5.05 10.54 10.39
C SER A 560 5.67 9.77 11.55
N GLU A 561 5.54 8.44 11.54
CA GLU A 561 5.94 7.52 12.61
C GLU A 561 6.73 6.31 12.04
N PRO A 562 7.90 6.53 11.42
CA PRO A 562 8.69 5.46 10.77
C PRO A 562 9.08 4.32 11.71
N GLU A 563 9.12 4.58 13.02
CA GLU A 563 9.44 3.63 14.08
C GLU A 563 8.46 2.45 14.13
N LEU A 564 7.19 2.66 13.80
CA LEU A 564 6.15 1.61 13.74
C LEU A 564 6.46 0.53 12.70
N PHE A 565 7.34 0.82 11.74
CA PHE A 565 7.67 -0.04 10.61
C PHE A 565 9.01 -0.76 10.79
N ARG A 566 9.65 -0.65 11.96
CA ARG A 566 10.88 -1.40 12.26
C ARG A 566 10.58 -2.91 12.30
N GLY A 567 11.45 -3.72 11.70
CA GLY A 567 11.29 -5.18 11.61
C GLY A 567 10.38 -5.66 10.46
N PHE A 568 9.56 -4.79 9.86
CA PHE A 568 8.79 -5.16 8.67
C PHE A 568 9.64 -5.07 7.41
N LEU A 569 9.72 -6.15 6.64
CA LEU A 569 10.24 -6.11 5.26
C LEU A 569 9.11 -6.04 4.24
N THR A 570 8.02 -6.76 4.50
CA THR A 570 6.84 -6.82 3.62
C THR A 570 5.59 -6.44 4.41
N LEU A 571 4.85 -5.44 3.93
CA LEU A 571 3.55 -5.02 4.46
C LEU A 571 2.46 -5.81 3.74
N ARG A 572 1.78 -6.68 4.48
CA ARG A 572 0.74 -7.57 3.97
C ARG A 572 -0.63 -6.96 4.29
N VAL A 573 -1.21 -6.24 3.34
CA VAL A 573 -2.42 -5.43 3.58
C VAL A 573 -3.62 -6.29 4.00
N GLY A 574 -3.83 -7.42 3.34
CA GLY A 574 -4.91 -8.35 3.68
C GLY A 574 -4.81 -8.92 5.10
N TYR A 575 -3.59 -9.09 5.63
CA TYR A 575 -3.36 -9.50 7.02
C TYR A 575 -3.62 -8.36 8.00
N LEU A 576 -3.22 -7.12 7.67
CA LEU A 576 -3.52 -5.98 8.53
C LEU A 576 -5.04 -5.79 8.69
N ILE A 577 -5.81 -5.95 7.62
CA ILE A 577 -7.29 -5.91 7.67
C ILE A 577 -7.83 -7.03 8.59
N LEU A 578 -7.29 -8.25 8.49
CA LEU A 578 -7.69 -9.36 9.37
C LEU A 578 -7.37 -9.06 10.83
N LEU A 579 -6.22 -8.47 11.13
CA LEU A 579 -5.84 -8.14 12.50
C LEU A 579 -6.74 -7.05 13.10
N ILE A 580 -7.05 -6.00 12.32
CA ILE A 580 -8.01 -4.98 12.74
C ILE A 580 -9.38 -5.63 13.02
N THR A 581 -9.83 -6.50 12.12
CA THR A 581 -11.10 -7.23 12.26
C THR A 581 -11.10 -8.10 13.53
N SER A 582 -10.00 -8.82 13.77
CA SER A 582 -9.83 -9.67 14.96
C SER A 582 -9.80 -8.86 16.26
N ASP A 583 -9.18 -7.69 16.26
CA ASP A 583 -9.16 -6.81 17.43
C ASP A 583 -10.57 -6.29 17.74
N ILE A 584 -11.35 -5.89 16.73
CA ILE A 584 -12.76 -5.48 16.87
C ILE A 584 -13.61 -6.66 17.37
N ALA A 585 -13.43 -7.85 16.80
CA ALA A 585 -14.17 -9.06 17.20
C ALA A 585 -13.98 -9.36 18.69
N ARG A 586 -12.76 -9.20 19.21
CA ARG A 586 -12.45 -9.42 20.63
C ARG A 586 -13.02 -8.31 21.52
N GLU A 587 -12.88 -7.06 21.11
CA GLU A 587 -13.33 -5.90 21.90
C GLU A 587 -14.84 -5.92 22.11
N PHE A 588 -15.60 -6.32 21.09
CA PHE A 588 -17.06 -6.31 21.12
C PHE A 588 -17.69 -7.71 21.27
N ILE A 589 -16.88 -8.77 21.39
CA ILE A 589 -17.33 -10.17 21.48
C ILE A 589 -18.26 -10.51 20.29
N LEU A 590 -17.75 -10.25 19.09
CA LEU A 590 -18.46 -10.46 17.83
C LEU A 590 -17.85 -11.63 17.06
N THR A 591 -18.63 -12.21 16.17
CA THR A 591 -18.10 -13.10 15.13
C THR A 591 -17.24 -12.32 14.12
N GLN A 592 -16.41 -13.01 13.34
CA GLN A 592 -15.43 -12.36 12.46
C GLN A 592 -16.05 -11.51 11.33
N ASP A 593 -17.19 -11.94 10.80
CA ASP A 593 -17.99 -11.21 9.82
C ASP A 593 -18.77 -10.06 10.46
N GLU A 594 -19.25 -10.23 11.69
CA GLU A 594 -19.85 -9.14 12.45
C GLU A 594 -18.86 -8.01 12.67
N ALA A 595 -17.66 -8.36 13.12
CA ALA A 595 -16.55 -7.42 13.30
C ALA A 595 -16.10 -6.78 11.98
N TYR A 596 -16.13 -7.53 10.86
CA TYR A 596 -15.78 -7.00 9.56
C TYR A 596 -16.78 -5.97 9.04
N GLU A 597 -18.08 -6.17 9.26
CA GLU A 597 -19.05 -5.11 8.96
C GLU A 597 -18.92 -3.90 9.87
N GLN A 598 -18.62 -4.12 11.16
CA GLN A 598 -18.31 -3.01 12.06
C GLN A 598 -17.10 -2.22 11.53
N LEU A 599 -16.04 -2.90 11.07
CA LEU A 599 -14.91 -2.26 10.40
C LEU A 599 -15.35 -1.47 9.16
N MET A 600 -16.27 -2.00 8.35
CA MET A 600 -16.81 -1.29 7.18
C MET A 600 -17.66 -0.06 7.54
N GLN A 601 -18.19 0.01 8.77
CA GLN A 601 -18.93 1.16 9.27
C GLN A 601 -18.03 2.23 9.89
N LEU A 602 -16.79 1.91 10.25
CA LEU A 602 -15.86 2.88 10.85
C LEU A 602 -15.51 4.00 9.88
N SER A 603 -15.36 5.21 10.40
CA SER A 603 -14.88 6.36 9.62
C SER A 603 -13.44 6.14 9.15
N PRO A 604 -13.01 6.79 8.05
CA PRO A 604 -11.61 6.82 7.63
C PRO A 604 -10.58 7.03 8.75
N PHE A 605 -10.84 7.99 9.64
CA PHE A 605 -9.98 8.28 10.79
C PHE A 605 -9.94 7.13 11.79
N GLU A 606 -11.09 6.55 12.11
CA GLU A 606 -11.18 5.40 13.03
C GLU A 606 -10.42 4.18 12.47
N VAL A 607 -10.56 3.88 11.18
CA VAL A 607 -9.81 2.79 10.52
C VAL A 607 -8.30 3.06 10.60
N LYS A 608 -7.86 4.29 10.33
CA LYS A 608 -6.45 4.69 10.47
C LYS A 608 -5.95 4.48 11.90
N MET A 609 -6.74 4.84 12.90
CA MET A 609 -6.36 4.68 14.31
C MET A 609 -6.27 3.21 14.71
N ARG A 610 -7.21 2.36 14.26
CA ARG A 610 -7.16 0.91 14.45
C ARG A 610 -5.91 0.30 13.79
N LEU A 611 -5.59 0.71 12.57
CA LEU A 611 -4.36 0.28 11.89
C LEU A 611 -3.10 0.64 12.69
N ARG A 612 -3.02 1.88 13.19
CA ARG A 612 -1.89 2.34 14.02
C ARG A 612 -1.76 1.51 15.30
N GLN A 613 -2.87 1.17 15.95
CA GLN A 613 -2.90 0.30 17.14
C GLN A 613 -2.33 -1.09 16.82
N VAL A 614 -2.78 -1.71 15.72
CA VAL A 614 -2.29 -3.03 15.26
C VAL A 614 -0.77 -3.00 14.99
N LEU A 615 -0.26 -1.95 14.33
CA LEU A 615 1.17 -1.80 14.07
C LEU A 615 1.98 -1.63 15.36
N THR A 616 1.41 -0.97 16.38
CA THR A 616 2.05 -0.79 17.69
C THR A 616 2.10 -2.09 18.49
N GLY A 617 1.07 -2.93 18.38
CA GLY A 617 0.92 -4.20 19.12
C GLY A 617 1.52 -5.44 18.45
N TYR A 618 2.27 -5.29 17.35
CA TYR A 618 2.62 -6.40 16.43
C TYR A 618 3.52 -7.50 17.03
N SER A 619 4.15 -7.31 18.19
CA SER A 619 5.14 -8.23 18.76
C SER A 619 4.63 -9.60 19.25
N GLY A 620 3.33 -9.92 19.12
CA GLY A 620 2.73 -11.20 19.57
C GLY A 620 1.75 -11.87 18.61
N VAL A 621 1.65 -11.39 17.36
CA VAL A 621 0.49 -11.62 16.49
C VAL A 621 0.36 -13.05 15.93
N SER A 622 1.46 -13.76 15.68
CA SER A 622 1.38 -15.13 15.13
C SER A 622 0.70 -16.13 16.08
N ASN A 623 0.74 -15.88 17.38
CA ASN A 623 0.06 -16.72 18.37
C ASN A 623 -1.43 -16.37 18.49
N LEU A 624 -1.79 -15.09 18.30
CA LEU A 624 -3.17 -14.60 18.36
C LEU A 624 -4.03 -15.14 17.20
N LEU A 625 -3.49 -15.19 15.98
CA LEU A 625 -4.21 -15.77 14.84
C LEU A 625 -4.44 -17.27 15.01
N ARG A 626 -3.47 -17.99 15.59
CA ARG A 626 -3.58 -19.43 15.81
C ARG A 626 -4.66 -19.79 16.83
N GLN A 627 -4.76 -19.04 17.94
CA GLN A 627 -5.81 -19.23 18.95
C GLN A 627 -7.23 -19.00 18.41
N GLN A 628 -7.38 -18.19 17.35
CA GLN A 628 -8.69 -17.88 16.76
C GLN A 628 -9.12 -18.83 15.63
N GLU A 629 -8.19 -19.56 15.04
CA GLU A 629 -8.50 -20.63 14.08
C GLU A 629 -8.84 -21.96 14.79
N SER A 630 -8.69 -22.00 16.12
CA SER A 630 -8.99 -23.17 16.94
C SER A 630 -10.49 -23.46 17.01
N LEU A 631 -10.84 -24.75 16.94
CA LEU A 631 -12.18 -25.31 17.07
C LEU A 631 -12.30 -25.94 18.46
N HIS A 632 -13.14 -25.39 19.33
CA HIS A 632 -13.36 -25.95 20.66
C HIS A 632 -14.36 -27.08 20.58
N VAL A 633 -13.93 -28.24 21.07
CA VAL A 633 -14.74 -29.45 21.08
C VAL A 633 -15.06 -29.84 22.52
N LYS A 634 -16.35 -30.06 22.80
CA LYS A 634 -16.89 -30.42 24.15
C LYS A 634 -16.46 -31.80 24.67
N GLN A 635 -15.53 -32.48 23.99
CA GLN A 635 -15.16 -33.87 24.25
C GLN A 635 -13.65 -34.02 24.42
N LYS A 636 -13.23 -35.15 25.00
CA LYS A 636 -11.82 -35.51 25.07
C LYS A 636 -11.34 -36.08 23.74
N GLU A 637 -10.08 -35.81 23.39
CA GLU A 637 -9.46 -36.35 22.18
C GLU A 637 -9.51 -37.89 22.11
N SER A 638 -9.46 -38.57 23.27
CA SER A 638 -9.53 -40.03 23.40
C SER A 638 -10.86 -40.64 22.94
N ASP A 639 -11.92 -39.84 22.90
CA ASP A 639 -13.28 -40.31 22.67
C ASP A 639 -13.73 -40.12 21.22
N ILE A 640 -12.83 -39.58 20.36
CA ILE A 640 -13.08 -39.30 18.95
C ILE A 640 -12.39 -40.36 18.09
N ALA A 641 -13.16 -41.02 17.23
CA ALA A 641 -12.66 -41.93 16.21
C ALA A 641 -12.08 -41.14 15.03
N TRP A 642 -10.74 -41.02 15.00
CA TRP A 642 -9.97 -40.41 13.91
C TRP A 642 -9.73 -41.39 12.75
N VAL A 643 -10.81 -41.87 12.13
CA VAL A 643 -10.74 -42.86 11.04
C VAL A 643 -11.14 -42.19 9.73
N VAL A 644 -10.21 -42.12 8.78
CA VAL A 644 -10.54 -41.87 7.38
C VAL A 644 -11.09 -43.17 6.81
N LEU A 645 -12.40 -43.23 6.56
CA LEU A 645 -12.98 -44.36 5.85
C LEU A 645 -12.58 -44.26 4.37
N PRO A 646 -12.22 -45.36 3.69
CA PRO A 646 -12.00 -45.31 2.26
C PRO A 646 -13.32 -44.96 1.58
N VAL A 647 -13.45 -43.72 1.11
CA VAL A 647 -14.66 -43.25 0.40
C VAL A 647 -14.77 -43.88 -0.99
N ILE A 648 -13.73 -44.58 -1.44
CA ILE A 648 -13.67 -45.14 -2.79
C ILE A 648 -13.12 -46.57 -2.74
N SER A 649 -13.87 -47.51 -3.33
CA SER A 649 -13.44 -48.89 -3.58
C SER A 649 -12.05 -48.93 -4.22
N GLU A 650 -11.26 -49.96 -3.92
CA GLU A 650 -9.90 -50.25 -4.43
C GLU A 650 -9.75 -50.26 -5.98
N GLU A 651 -10.77 -49.89 -6.75
CA GLU A 651 -10.85 -49.84 -8.21
C GLU A 651 -10.96 -48.40 -8.78
N THR A 652 -10.28 -47.40 -8.20
CA THR A 652 -10.16 -46.10 -8.90
C THR A 652 -8.87 -46.10 -9.69
N GLU A 653 -8.95 -46.39 -10.99
CA GLU A 653 -7.82 -46.16 -11.89
C GLU A 653 -7.40 -44.68 -11.77
N VAL A 654 -6.11 -44.45 -11.53
CA VAL A 654 -5.53 -43.11 -11.54
C VAL A 654 -5.97 -42.44 -12.85
N PRO A 655 -6.65 -41.28 -12.82
CA PRO A 655 -7.08 -40.63 -14.04
C PRO A 655 -5.87 -40.45 -14.97
N LEU A 656 -5.98 -40.86 -16.23
CA LEU A 656 -4.90 -40.76 -17.24
C LEU A 656 -4.30 -39.35 -17.34
N ASP A 657 -5.09 -38.34 -16.98
CA ASP A 657 -4.77 -36.91 -17.00
C ASP A 657 -4.32 -36.32 -15.64
N GLY A 658 -4.22 -37.14 -14.59
CA GLY A 658 -3.84 -36.73 -13.23
C GLY A 658 -4.99 -36.13 -12.39
N TRP A 659 -4.80 -36.12 -11.06
CA TRP A 659 -5.83 -35.70 -10.09
C TRP A 659 -6.25 -34.24 -10.23
N ARG A 660 -5.33 -33.34 -10.59
CA ARG A 660 -5.67 -31.92 -10.78
C ARG A 660 -6.66 -31.72 -11.93
N ARG A 661 -6.45 -32.37 -13.08
CA ARG A 661 -7.38 -32.29 -14.22
C ARG A 661 -8.72 -32.96 -13.92
N PHE A 662 -8.71 -34.06 -13.17
CA PHE A 662 -9.92 -34.67 -12.64
C PHE A 662 -10.72 -33.68 -11.79
N ARG A 663 -10.08 -33.03 -10.81
CA ARG A 663 -10.73 -32.02 -9.96
C ARG A 663 -11.24 -30.81 -10.75
N GLN A 664 -10.49 -30.35 -11.74
CA GLN A 664 -10.93 -29.29 -12.65
C GLN A 664 -12.22 -29.67 -13.40
N ARG A 665 -12.29 -30.90 -13.90
CA ARG A 665 -13.46 -31.40 -14.64
C ARG A 665 -14.67 -31.56 -13.73
N GLU A 666 -14.54 -32.25 -12.61
CA GLU A 666 -15.67 -32.49 -11.70
C GLU A 666 -16.17 -31.18 -11.08
N GLY A 667 -15.26 -30.30 -10.70
CA GLY A 667 -15.58 -28.96 -10.20
C GLY A 667 -16.29 -28.09 -11.25
N ALA A 668 -15.86 -28.13 -12.52
CA ALA A 668 -16.51 -27.38 -13.59
C ALA A 668 -17.92 -27.90 -13.92
N LEU A 669 -18.16 -29.20 -13.74
CA LEU A 669 -19.46 -29.85 -13.92
C LEU A 669 -20.38 -29.68 -12.70
N ASN A 670 -19.89 -29.14 -11.58
CA ASN A 670 -20.60 -29.02 -10.30
C ASN A 670 -21.20 -30.35 -9.82
N ARG A 671 -20.53 -31.47 -10.12
CA ARG A 671 -21.05 -32.80 -9.80
C ARG A 671 -20.70 -33.18 -8.37
N VAL A 672 -21.72 -33.34 -7.53
CA VAL A 672 -21.55 -33.79 -6.14
C VAL A 672 -21.85 -35.28 -5.94
N PRO A 673 -21.26 -35.94 -4.92
CA PRO A 673 -21.56 -37.34 -4.59
C PRO A 673 -23.03 -37.59 -4.21
N LYS A 674 -23.45 -38.86 -4.26
CA LYS A 674 -24.81 -39.25 -3.85
C LYS A 674 -25.02 -38.90 -2.36
N ASP A 675 -26.18 -38.33 -2.05
CA ASP A 675 -26.57 -37.88 -0.71
C ASP A 675 -25.69 -36.76 -0.12
N PHE A 676 -24.83 -36.11 -0.91
CA PHE A 676 -23.97 -34.99 -0.48
C PHE A 676 -24.70 -33.93 0.35
N PHE A 677 -25.78 -33.35 -0.17
CA PHE A 677 -26.52 -32.30 0.54
C PHE A 677 -27.11 -32.78 1.87
N LYS A 678 -27.56 -34.04 1.94
CA LYS A 678 -28.03 -34.62 3.20
C LYS A 678 -26.89 -34.75 4.22
N GLN A 679 -25.71 -35.13 3.75
CA GLN A 679 -24.52 -35.24 4.60
C GLN A 679 -24.04 -33.88 5.12
N VAL A 680 -24.08 -32.84 4.27
CA VAL A 680 -23.80 -31.46 4.69
C VAL A 680 -24.83 -30.99 5.73
N TRP A 681 -26.11 -31.29 5.53
CA TRP A 681 -27.16 -30.97 6.52
C TRP A 681 -26.89 -31.69 7.86
N LEU A 682 -26.50 -32.98 7.83
CA LEU A 682 -26.18 -33.74 9.04
C LEU A 682 -24.95 -33.15 9.75
N LEU A 683 -23.92 -32.76 9.00
CA LEU A 683 -22.74 -32.08 9.55
C LEU A 683 -23.12 -30.81 10.33
N MET A 684 -24.09 -30.03 9.83
CA MET A 684 -24.55 -28.80 10.50
C MET A 684 -25.18 -29.05 11.89
N GLN A 685 -25.66 -30.27 12.19
CA GLN A 685 -26.18 -30.60 13.53
C GLN A 685 -25.10 -30.66 14.63
N HIS A 686 -23.83 -30.62 14.24
CA HIS A 686 -22.69 -30.82 15.13
C HIS A 686 -21.77 -29.59 15.24
N CYS A 687 -22.12 -28.49 14.59
CA CYS A 687 -21.37 -27.24 14.62
C CYS A 687 -22.31 -26.03 14.64
N LYS A 688 -21.79 -24.86 15.03
CA LYS A 688 -22.55 -23.59 14.98
C LYS A 688 -23.00 -23.22 13.55
N GLY A 689 -22.18 -23.55 12.55
CA GLY A 689 -22.47 -23.32 11.15
C GLY A 689 -21.29 -23.62 10.23
N LEU A 690 -21.50 -23.49 8.93
CA LEU A 690 -20.47 -23.70 7.90
C LEU A 690 -20.16 -22.37 7.20
N VAL A 691 -18.89 -22.15 6.86
CA VAL A 691 -18.48 -21.05 5.98
C VAL A 691 -17.77 -21.62 4.76
N ILE A 692 -18.39 -21.45 3.58
CA ILE A 692 -17.89 -21.94 2.29
C ILE A 692 -17.46 -20.73 1.47
N GLY A 693 -16.14 -20.55 1.30
CA GLY A 693 -15.54 -19.34 0.71
C GLY A 693 -14.97 -18.40 1.77
N ASP A 694 -14.97 -17.09 1.50
CA ASP A 694 -14.32 -16.11 2.39
C ASP A 694 -14.96 -16.04 3.79
N LYS A 695 -14.13 -16.18 4.82
CA LYS A 695 -14.55 -16.10 6.23
C LYS A 695 -15.11 -14.75 6.66
N LEU A 696 -14.76 -13.67 5.96
CA LEU A 696 -15.24 -12.32 6.24
C LEU A 696 -16.54 -11.97 5.48
N GLU A 697 -16.88 -12.72 4.42
CA GLU A 697 -18.11 -12.47 3.66
C GLU A 697 -19.29 -13.13 4.36
N ARG A 698 -20.19 -12.29 4.86
CA ARG A 698 -21.42 -12.67 5.56
C ARG A 698 -22.31 -13.59 4.75
N ARG A 699 -22.36 -13.40 3.43
CA ARG A 699 -23.21 -14.18 2.51
C ARG A 699 -22.67 -15.59 2.25
N ASN A 700 -21.47 -15.91 2.73
CA ASN A 700 -20.85 -17.23 2.60
C ASN A 700 -21.11 -18.16 3.80
N ARG A 701 -21.95 -17.71 4.75
CA ARG A 701 -22.24 -18.42 6.00
C ARG A 701 -23.58 -19.13 5.96
N LEU A 702 -23.57 -20.36 6.45
CA LEU A 702 -24.76 -21.17 6.71
C LEU A 702 -24.88 -21.36 8.22
N GLU A 703 -25.89 -20.73 8.83
CA GLU A 703 -26.14 -20.86 10.26
C GLU A 703 -26.95 -22.12 10.57
N SER A 704 -26.42 -22.99 11.43
CA SER A 704 -27.08 -24.25 11.75
C SER A 704 -28.44 -24.05 12.42
N GLU A 705 -28.56 -23.12 13.37
CA GLU A 705 -29.82 -22.89 14.09
C GLU A 705 -30.97 -22.48 13.14
N VAL A 706 -30.70 -21.54 12.22
CA VAL A 706 -31.68 -21.07 11.23
C VAL A 706 -31.97 -22.17 10.20
N MET A 707 -30.94 -22.77 9.61
CA MET A 707 -31.12 -23.75 8.53
C MET A 707 -31.81 -25.04 9.01
N LEU A 708 -31.51 -25.51 10.22
CA LEU A 708 -32.11 -26.73 10.78
C LEU A 708 -33.54 -26.52 11.29
N SER A 709 -33.93 -25.27 11.62
CA SER A 709 -35.28 -24.95 12.07
C SER A 709 -36.23 -24.67 10.89
N GLU A 710 -35.72 -24.12 9.80
CA GLU A 710 -36.52 -23.74 8.62
C GLU A 710 -36.54 -24.80 7.51
N MET A 711 -35.51 -25.66 7.41
CA MET A 711 -35.33 -26.57 6.27
C MET A 711 -34.95 -28.00 6.66
N THR A 712 -35.35 -28.97 5.83
CA THR A 712 -35.01 -30.39 6.00
C THR A 712 -33.89 -30.85 5.06
N ALA A 713 -33.19 -31.93 5.43
CA ALA A 713 -32.07 -32.49 4.65
C ALA A 713 -32.41 -32.90 3.20
N GLY A 714 -33.70 -33.10 2.90
CA GLY A 714 -34.19 -33.48 1.57
C GLY A 714 -34.75 -32.32 0.74
N GLU A 715 -34.82 -31.12 1.30
CA GLU A 715 -35.40 -29.97 0.61
C GLU A 715 -34.47 -29.36 -0.43
N ARG A 716 -35.09 -29.00 -1.56
CA ARG A 716 -34.37 -28.40 -2.70
C ARG A 716 -33.78 -27.03 -2.36
N ASN A 717 -34.43 -26.25 -1.50
CA ASN A 717 -33.97 -24.91 -1.12
C ASN A 717 -32.63 -24.96 -0.39
N PHE A 718 -32.47 -25.89 0.57
CA PHE A 718 -31.20 -26.11 1.24
C PHE A 718 -30.10 -26.52 0.25
N ALA A 719 -30.41 -27.45 -0.66
CA ALA A 719 -29.46 -27.87 -1.69
C ALA A 719 -29.02 -26.71 -2.60
N LEU A 720 -29.96 -25.84 -3.01
CA LEU A 720 -29.67 -24.66 -3.83
C LEU A 720 -28.80 -23.63 -3.10
N LEU A 721 -28.96 -23.46 -1.78
CA LEU A 721 -28.10 -22.58 -0.97
C LEU A 721 -26.65 -23.09 -0.95
N VAL A 722 -26.45 -24.37 -0.63
CA VAL A 722 -25.11 -24.99 -0.62
C VAL A 722 -24.48 -24.95 -2.01
N GLU A 723 -25.25 -25.26 -3.06
CA GLU A 723 -24.78 -25.20 -4.45
C GLU A 723 -24.40 -23.77 -4.87
N HIS A 724 -25.20 -22.77 -4.48
CA HIS A 724 -24.90 -21.37 -4.74
C HIS A 724 -23.56 -20.94 -4.14
N LEU A 725 -23.28 -21.32 -2.88
CA LEU A 725 -21.99 -21.02 -2.24
C LEU A 725 -20.81 -21.71 -2.92
N LEU A 726 -20.95 -22.98 -3.30
CA LEU A 726 -19.92 -23.70 -4.06
C LEU A 726 -19.68 -23.06 -5.44
N ASN A 727 -20.73 -22.51 -6.06
CA ASN A 727 -20.63 -21.85 -7.36
C ASN A 727 -19.93 -20.49 -7.31
N LYS A 728 -19.89 -19.81 -6.15
CA LYS A 728 -19.09 -18.58 -5.97
C LYS A 728 -17.59 -18.83 -6.11
N ILE A 729 -17.12 -20.05 -5.82
CA ILE A 729 -15.70 -20.41 -5.94
C ILE A 729 -15.29 -20.43 -7.42
N GLU A 730 -14.46 -19.48 -7.87
CA GLU A 730 -14.07 -19.38 -9.29
C GLU A 730 -13.22 -20.57 -9.78
N ALA A 731 -12.27 -21.04 -8.96
CA ALA A 731 -11.33 -22.09 -9.34
C ALA A 731 -11.99 -23.48 -9.27
N PRO A 732 -12.17 -24.20 -10.40
CA PRO A 732 -12.86 -25.49 -10.41
C PRO A 732 -12.16 -26.56 -9.56
N GLU A 733 -10.83 -26.60 -9.57
CA GLU A 733 -10.08 -27.53 -8.71
C GLU A 733 -10.31 -27.28 -7.21
N TYR A 734 -10.41 -26.01 -6.80
CA TYR A 734 -10.62 -25.63 -5.40
C TYR A 734 -12.07 -25.91 -4.96
N ARG A 735 -13.03 -25.69 -5.86
CA ARG A 735 -14.44 -26.06 -5.65
C ARG A 735 -14.57 -27.56 -5.38
N GLN A 736 -13.89 -28.40 -6.15
CA GLN A 736 -13.90 -29.84 -5.92
C GLN A 736 -13.25 -30.24 -4.59
N VAL A 737 -12.16 -29.57 -4.18
CA VAL A 737 -11.54 -29.79 -2.86
C VAL A 737 -12.50 -29.41 -1.71
N ASN A 738 -13.33 -28.38 -1.87
CA ASN A 738 -14.36 -28.03 -0.88
C ASN A 738 -15.42 -29.15 -0.76
N VAL A 739 -15.83 -29.76 -1.87
CA VAL A 739 -16.74 -30.92 -1.88
C VAL A 739 -16.09 -32.11 -1.16
N GLU A 740 -14.83 -32.42 -1.46
CA GLU A 740 -14.06 -33.49 -0.80
C GLU A 740 -13.92 -33.24 0.72
N ALA A 741 -13.63 -32.00 1.12
CA ALA A 741 -13.50 -31.61 2.52
C ALA A 741 -14.83 -31.72 3.30
N LEU A 742 -15.95 -31.28 2.72
CA LEU A 742 -17.27 -31.39 3.33
C LEU A 742 -17.70 -32.86 3.52
N MET A 743 -17.38 -33.72 2.55
CA MET A 743 -17.63 -35.17 2.65
C MET A 743 -16.80 -35.80 3.78
N GLU A 744 -15.53 -35.42 3.92
CA GLU A 744 -14.68 -35.91 5.00
C GLU A 744 -15.18 -35.44 6.37
N LEU A 745 -15.52 -34.16 6.51
CA LEU A 745 -16.11 -33.63 7.75
C LEU A 745 -17.42 -34.35 8.12
N ALA A 746 -18.30 -34.59 7.13
CA ALA A 746 -19.53 -35.35 7.36
C ALA A 746 -19.25 -36.80 7.79
N THR A 747 -18.19 -37.42 7.26
CA THR A 747 -17.76 -38.77 7.65
C THR A 747 -17.22 -38.80 9.08
N ILE A 748 -16.41 -37.81 9.47
CA ILE A 748 -15.90 -37.65 10.83
C ILE A 748 -17.07 -37.54 11.81
N VAL A 749 -18.05 -36.69 11.51
CA VAL A 749 -19.22 -36.50 12.38
C VAL A 749 -20.13 -37.74 12.43
N ALA A 750 -20.33 -38.43 11.30
CA ALA A 750 -21.11 -39.67 11.27
C ALA A 750 -20.50 -40.78 12.15
N ASN A 751 -19.17 -40.86 12.19
CA ASN A 751 -18.44 -41.78 13.06
C ASN A 751 -18.40 -41.33 14.53
N ASN A 752 -18.74 -40.06 14.80
CA ASN A 752 -18.70 -39.46 16.13
C ASN A 752 -20.02 -38.75 16.48
N PRO A 753 -21.14 -39.47 16.71
CA PRO A 753 -22.48 -38.87 16.89
C PRO A 753 -22.64 -37.95 18.10
N LYS A 754 -21.68 -37.95 19.03
CA LYS A 754 -21.71 -37.05 20.19
C LYS A 754 -20.92 -35.76 19.96
N LEU A 755 -20.09 -35.70 18.90
CA LEU A 755 -19.18 -34.59 18.63
C LEU A 755 -19.97 -33.28 18.53
N GLN A 756 -19.52 -32.24 19.22
CA GLN A 756 -20.13 -30.91 19.20
C GLN A 756 -19.03 -29.87 19.16
N ILE A 757 -19.07 -29.05 18.12
CA ILE A 757 -18.13 -27.98 17.79
C ILE A 757 -18.83 -26.66 18.09
N GLU A 758 -18.23 -25.82 18.93
CA GLU A 758 -18.86 -24.57 19.39
C GLU A 758 -18.78 -23.44 18.34
N GLU A 759 -17.85 -23.54 17.40
CA GLU A 759 -17.57 -22.54 16.37
C GLU A 759 -18.12 -22.88 14.99
N TYR A 760 -18.04 -21.90 14.08
CA TYR A 760 -18.25 -22.15 12.65
C TYR A 760 -17.04 -22.90 12.07
N MET A 761 -17.30 -23.89 11.22
CA MET A 761 -16.23 -24.53 10.45
C MET A 761 -15.97 -23.74 9.17
N VAL A 762 -14.81 -23.10 9.09
CA VAL A 762 -14.37 -22.31 7.93
C VAL A 762 -13.55 -23.20 7.00
N LEU A 763 -14.12 -23.53 5.84
CA LEU A 763 -13.50 -24.45 4.87
C LEU A 763 -12.16 -23.93 4.34
N ASP A 764 -12.06 -22.63 4.05
CA ASP A 764 -10.81 -22.01 3.57
C ASP A 764 -9.64 -22.15 4.57
N VAL A 765 -9.94 -22.03 5.87
CA VAL A 765 -8.94 -22.19 6.94
C VAL A 765 -8.52 -23.66 7.04
N LEU A 766 -9.51 -24.57 7.09
CA LEU A 766 -9.28 -26.00 7.17
C LEU A 766 -8.43 -26.52 6.01
N ILE A 767 -8.82 -26.19 4.77
CA ILE A 767 -8.11 -26.60 3.55
C ILE A 767 -6.72 -25.94 3.51
N GLY A 768 -6.61 -24.66 3.89
CA GLY A 768 -5.33 -23.96 3.96
C GLY A 768 -4.32 -24.62 4.92
N HIS A 769 -4.78 -25.11 6.07
CA HIS A 769 -3.96 -25.91 6.99
C HIS A 769 -3.66 -27.29 6.44
N ALA A 770 -4.60 -27.95 5.76
CA ALA A 770 -4.35 -29.24 5.10
C ALA A 770 -3.24 -29.13 4.05
N VAL A 771 -3.27 -28.09 3.21
CA VAL A 771 -2.22 -27.79 2.22
C VAL A 771 -0.87 -27.55 2.92
N ARG A 772 -0.88 -26.76 4.00
CA ARG A 772 0.34 -26.47 4.78
C ARG A 772 0.96 -27.74 5.37
N LEU A 773 0.13 -28.57 6.02
CA LEU A 773 0.58 -29.82 6.63
C LEU A 773 1.13 -30.79 5.58
N ALA A 774 0.46 -30.90 4.42
CA ALA A 774 0.93 -31.71 3.30
C ALA A 774 2.28 -31.24 2.75
N TRP A 775 2.49 -29.93 2.65
CA TRP A 775 3.76 -29.39 2.18
C TRP A 775 4.90 -29.63 3.17
N LEU A 776 4.67 -29.35 4.45
CA LEU A 776 5.67 -29.44 5.51
C LEU A 776 6.09 -30.88 5.82
N GLU A 777 5.19 -31.85 5.69
CA GLU A 777 5.52 -33.27 5.84
C GLU A 777 6.49 -33.75 4.75
N ASN A 778 6.36 -33.21 3.53
CA ASN A 778 7.25 -33.48 2.41
C ASN A 778 8.53 -32.61 2.42
N HIS A 779 8.51 -31.45 3.09
CA HIS A 779 9.62 -30.47 3.13
C HIS A 779 9.90 -29.93 4.55
N PRO A 780 10.33 -30.77 5.51
CA PRO A 780 10.45 -30.38 6.91
C PRO A 780 11.47 -29.25 7.17
N HIS A 781 12.49 -29.11 6.30
CA HIS A 781 13.54 -28.08 6.42
C HIS A 781 13.08 -26.67 6.01
N ARG A 782 11.93 -26.52 5.34
CA ARG A 782 11.43 -25.22 4.84
C ARG A 782 10.34 -24.61 5.74
N ARG A 783 10.23 -25.06 6.99
CA ARG A 783 9.16 -24.64 7.91
C ARG A 783 9.08 -23.12 8.12
N ASP A 784 10.24 -22.47 8.23
CA ASP A 784 10.34 -21.02 8.44
C ASP A 784 10.15 -20.21 7.15
N TYR A 785 10.16 -20.87 5.99
CA TYR A 785 10.03 -20.29 4.66
C TYR A 785 8.70 -20.65 3.97
N TYR A 786 7.74 -21.25 4.68
CA TYR A 786 6.47 -21.71 4.08
C TYR A 786 5.72 -20.60 3.33
N ASP A 787 5.81 -19.36 3.80
CA ASP A 787 5.19 -18.20 3.14
C ASP A 787 5.71 -17.98 1.71
N GLU A 788 6.98 -18.32 1.44
CA GLU A 788 7.61 -18.25 0.11
C GLU A 788 7.18 -19.43 -0.78
N ASP A 789 6.90 -20.59 -0.16
CA ASP A 789 6.53 -21.83 -0.84
C ASP A 789 5.03 -21.97 -1.13
N LYS A 790 4.19 -21.09 -0.57
CA LYS A 790 2.72 -21.20 -0.65
C LYS A 790 2.22 -21.31 -2.09
N ALA A 791 2.81 -20.55 -3.02
CA ALA A 791 2.45 -20.59 -4.44
C ALA A 791 2.72 -21.95 -5.11
N THR A 792 3.69 -22.72 -4.61
CA THR A 792 4.01 -24.08 -5.08
C THR A 792 3.26 -25.17 -4.29
N ALA A 793 2.91 -24.89 -3.02
CA ALA A 793 2.20 -25.82 -2.15
C ALA A 793 0.78 -26.13 -2.65
N TRP A 794 0.04 -25.11 -3.11
CA TRP A 794 -1.32 -25.29 -3.62
C TRP A 794 -1.39 -26.19 -4.87
N PRO A 795 -0.63 -25.95 -5.95
CA PRO A 795 -0.58 -26.85 -7.09
C PRO A 795 -0.17 -28.28 -6.72
N SER A 796 0.75 -28.45 -5.75
CA SER A 796 1.14 -29.78 -5.25
C SER A 796 -0.05 -30.49 -4.59
N PHE A 797 -0.77 -29.78 -3.71
CA PHE A 797 -1.96 -30.33 -3.06
C PHE A 797 -3.07 -30.68 -4.05
N TYR A 798 -3.28 -29.88 -5.11
CA TYR A 798 -4.26 -30.24 -6.15
C TYR A 798 -3.93 -31.51 -6.92
N ASN A 799 -2.66 -31.93 -6.96
CA ASN A 799 -2.23 -33.18 -7.56
C ASN A 799 -2.31 -34.39 -6.61
N SER A 800 -2.62 -34.17 -5.33
CA SER A 800 -2.82 -35.26 -4.36
C SER A 800 -4.05 -36.10 -4.69
N SER A 801 -4.05 -37.38 -4.29
CA SER A 801 -5.23 -38.23 -4.43
C SER A 801 -6.37 -37.75 -3.52
N PRO A 802 -7.64 -38.11 -3.79
CA PRO A 802 -8.75 -37.82 -2.88
C PRO A 802 -8.53 -38.41 -1.48
N GLN A 803 -7.86 -39.57 -1.38
CA GLN A 803 -7.51 -40.19 -0.10
C GLN A 803 -6.48 -39.36 0.67
N ASP A 804 -5.46 -38.85 -0.01
CA ASP A 804 -4.46 -37.97 0.61
C ASP A 804 -5.11 -36.66 1.05
N CYS A 805 -6.01 -36.10 0.23
CA CYS A 805 -6.77 -34.91 0.58
C CYS A 805 -7.59 -35.13 1.86
N ALA A 806 -8.38 -36.22 1.93
CA ALA A 806 -9.13 -36.60 3.11
C ALA A 806 -8.22 -36.76 4.36
N ASN A 807 -7.09 -37.45 4.22
CA ASN A 807 -6.10 -37.60 5.30
C ASN A 807 -5.58 -36.25 5.81
N TYR A 808 -5.28 -35.32 4.91
CA TYR A 808 -4.77 -33.99 5.31
C TYR A 808 -5.87 -33.07 5.85
N ILE A 809 -7.11 -33.22 5.40
CA ILE A 809 -8.29 -32.55 5.99
C ILE A 809 -8.51 -33.04 7.42
N LEU A 810 -8.42 -34.36 7.67
CA LEU A 810 -8.49 -34.92 9.02
C LEU A 810 -7.35 -34.39 9.90
N LYS A 811 -6.10 -34.39 9.39
CA LYS A 811 -4.94 -33.83 10.10
C LYS A 811 -5.13 -32.35 10.42
N ALA A 812 -5.68 -31.56 9.49
CA ALA A 812 -5.95 -30.15 9.70
C ALA A 812 -7.07 -29.93 10.72
N PHE A 813 -8.16 -30.69 10.63
CA PHE A 813 -9.25 -30.65 11.61
C PHE A 813 -8.73 -30.95 13.02
N ARG A 814 -7.92 -32.01 13.17
CA ARG A 814 -7.26 -32.35 14.43
C ARG A 814 -6.30 -31.26 14.92
N PHE A 815 -5.52 -30.66 14.01
CA PHE A 815 -4.57 -29.59 14.35
C PHE A 815 -5.27 -28.33 14.85
N LEU A 816 -6.46 -28.04 14.31
CA LEU A 816 -7.29 -26.90 14.70
C LEU A 816 -8.12 -27.20 15.95
N THR A 817 -8.31 -28.47 16.34
CA THR A 817 -9.19 -28.79 17.48
C THR A 817 -8.49 -28.54 18.81
N GLU A 818 -9.13 -27.79 19.71
CA GLU A 818 -8.78 -27.66 21.12
C GLU A 818 -9.79 -28.44 21.98
N PHE A 819 -9.29 -29.36 22.81
CA PHE A 819 -10.09 -30.21 23.67
C PHE A 819 -10.20 -29.63 25.08
N VAL A 820 -11.30 -29.91 25.77
CA VAL A 820 -11.47 -29.56 27.19
C VAL A 820 -10.33 -30.18 28.02
N GLN A 821 -9.54 -29.35 28.69
CA GLN A 821 -8.50 -29.81 29.62
C GLN A 821 -9.13 -30.33 30.92
N ASP A 822 -8.59 -31.42 31.45
CA ASP A 822 -8.98 -31.94 32.77
C ASP A 822 -8.72 -30.88 33.86
N ILE A 823 -9.75 -30.59 34.66
CA ILE A 823 -9.63 -29.77 35.90
C ILE A 823 -8.84 -30.54 36.95
#